data_AF-A0A2V7WLQ3-F1
#
_entry.id   AF-A0A2V7WLQ3-F1
#
_cell.length_a   1.000
_cell.length_b   1.000
_cell.length_c   1.000
_cell.angle_alpha   90.00
_cell.angle_beta   90.00
_cell.angle_gamma   90.00
#
_symmetry.space_group_name_H-M   'P 1'
#
loop_
_entity.id
_entity.type
_entity.pdbx_description
1 polymer ?
#
loop_
_entity_poly.entity_id
_entity_poly.type
_entity_poly.pdbx_seq_one_letter_code
_entity_poly.pdbx_strand_id
1 'polypeptide(L)'
;MARAERDRIGGQQRRRVCRSQFTRRTATGDFRAATNGTATFDRIYDVTAAPDTTKSQQMAAITQLFYDINFLHDWFYDAGFNEAAGNAQTDNYGRGGVAGDNIRAEANDFGGRNNANMFTPSDGERPRMQMYIFDGIGDRTIHIDSPVSAAKDYASGTAAFGSQSFQVSGDIVATSPADGCSAITSDLTAKIAFIDRGTCNFSGKVRAAQEAGAVGVIVGNVADSPLRDSLTNMACSATPCSSIEAALPPALLVAFADAEVIRGGFRSGLHGTIRRDASVDRNGAIDNQVIAHEWTHYLSNRLIGDGNGLANNQSRGMGEGWSDFNSLLLTVRPEDVSVASNATFNGAYAVGVYVSGGGANGPVPNGGFYFGIRRVPYSTDMTRDPLTLKHVGNGAPINGSPTRFGADGTNNSEVHGTGEVWTTMLWECYASLLRDTLGDKPRFTFEQAQQRMKEYLVASLRATPVNPTFLEARDALLAVAYALDKTDYAEFWQAFAKRGAGVNAVAPERFSTANLGGVEDFSLGGAMTISSISIDDSIDSCQTNGLLDGGETGALRITLRNTGTNRLEATHIAVSTADSHLKFANGGAADVAATNPGESVTVKINASLTTTVGIMQPDIKIAVTDRDMAANGGLQLVYLARLNVSEEPEQSATDDVESRATSWATNSAGWPVGWSRIEATPRDHRWFASEPDFVTDQYLVSPSMVVAPTGTFSFTFRHRYAFDFVSGSITAFVDGGVVEISTDGGQTWTDIGLNAVPGYGLAGIATRNGSPIEGRRAFVGTSPGFRLDLPSSSPFITSTIDLGTDYQGKSVRVRFRLATAAGHSGAPRLGWEIDDLAFSSIVTLPFFGITPNRGMCGMSPTATSLRSSVSSARLGSPVTLTASVTSNASAFGTVDFYDNDTIVGSVRVDSGQAALTTTTLAPGTHTLSAAFAGSTNFSASRSSAISVVIQNSRRRAAGH
;
A
#
# COMPACT_ATOMS: atom_id res chain seq x y z
N MET A 1 -46.20 -7.01 22.69
CA MET A 1 -46.48 -5.91 23.65
C MET A 1 -45.44 -5.77 24.77
N ALA A 2 -44.64 -6.79 25.12
CA ALA A 2 -43.52 -6.65 26.07
C ALA A 2 -42.21 -6.04 25.48
N ARG A 3 -42.20 -5.69 24.17
CA ARG A 3 -41.06 -5.06 23.48
C ARG A 3 -41.12 -3.52 23.51
N ALA A 4 -42.32 -2.93 23.60
CA ALA A 4 -42.53 -1.48 23.56
C ALA A 4 -42.23 -0.76 24.89
N GLU A 5 -42.08 -1.50 26.00
CA GLU A 5 -41.89 -0.91 27.33
C GLU A 5 -40.41 -0.92 27.80
N ARG A 6 -39.53 -1.68 27.11
CA ARG A 6 -38.06 -1.56 27.29
C ARG A 6 -37.46 -0.36 26.57
N ASP A 7 -38.07 0.09 25.49
CA ASP A 7 -37.57 1.22 24.69
C ASP A 7 -37.80 2.57 25.39
N ARG A 8 -38.78 2.67 26.29
CA ARG A 8 -39.16 3.95 26.93
C ARG A 8 -38.30 4.33 28.13
N ILE A 9 -37.65 3.37 28.79
CA ILE A 9 -36.78 3.61 29.97
C ILE A 9 -35.29 3.55 29.60
N GLY A 10 -34.92 2.78 28.56
CA GLY A 10 -33.54 2.75 28.03
C GLY A 10 -33.16 3.93 27.12
N GLY A 11 -34.14 4.60 26.50
CA GLY A 11 -33.90 5.66 25.51
C GLY A 11 -33.38 7.00 26.06
N GLN A 12 -33.51 7.27 27.37
CA GLN A 12 -33.06 8.55 27.96
C GLN A 12 -31.62 8.53 28.50
N GLN A 13 -30.99 7.37 28.68
CA GLN A 13 -29.60 7.28 29.19
C GLN A 13 -28.54 7.00 28.11
N ARG A 14 -28.95 6.78 26.84
CA ARG A 14 -28.06 6.38 25.74
C ARG A 14 -27.51 7.53 24.87
N ARG A 15 -27.79 8.79 25.23
CA ARG A 15 -27.50 9.95 24.37
C ARG A 15 -26.41 10.87 24.93
N ARG A 16 -25.12 10.48 24.92
CA ARG A 16 -24.03 11.43 25.23
C ARG A 16 -22.76 11.19 24.42
N VAL A 17 -22.85 11.25 23.09
CA VAL A 17 -21.68 11.42 22.19
C VAL A 17 -21.16 12.86 22.20
N CYS A 18 -21.94 13.83 22.70
CA CYS A 18 -21.51 15.22 22.87
C CYS A 18 -21.96 15.79 24.23
N ARG A 19 -21.02 15.95 25.17
CA ARG A 19 -21.22 16.86 26.31
C ARG A 19 -20.57 18.19 25.99
N SER A 20 -21.36 19.25 25.93
CA SER A 20 -20.88 20.63 25.90
C SER A 20 -20.18 20.97 27.22
N GLN A 21 -18.87 20.75 27.32
CA GLN A 21 -18.07 21.51 28.29
C GLN A 21 -17.90 22.92 27.75
N PHE A 22 -18.64 23.85 28.37
CA PHE A 22 -18.49 25.27 28.16
C PHE A 22 -17.08 25.70 28.58
N THR A 23 -16.49 26.56 27.75
CA THR A 23 -15.26 27.36 27.96
C THR A 23 -13.91 26.65 27.75
N ARG A 24 -13.43 26.65 26.50
CA ARG A 24 -12.04 27.01 26.17
C ARG A 24 -11.97 27.57 24.75
N ARG A 25 -11.25 28.70 24.62
CA ARG A 25 -11.14 29.63 23.48
C ARG A 25 -11.41 29.02 22.10
N THR A 26 -12.54 29.38 21.50
CA THR A 26 -12.72 29.36 20.04
C THR A 26 -11.84 30.45 19.42
N ALA A 27 -11.23 30.16 18.27
CA ALA A 27 -10.66 31.20 17.43
C ALA A 27 -11.78 32.19 17.07
N THR A 28 -11.45 33.47 16.90
CA THR A 28 -12.39 34.55 16.59
C THR A 28 -13.20 34.22 15.31
N GLY A 29 -14.39 33.63 15.45
CA GLY A 29 -15.27 33.27 14.33
C GLY A 29 -16.15 32.03 14.55
N ASP A 30 -15.68 31.02 15.30
CA ASP A 30 -16.41 29.75 15.48
C ASP A 30 -17.60 29.90 16.44
N PHE A 31 -18.69 29.20 16.15
CA PHE A 31 -19.86 29.14 17.02
C PHE A 31 -20.54 27.77 16.98
N ARG A 32 -21.36 27.49 18.00
CA ARG A 32 -22.19 26.28 18.09
C ARG A 32 -23.65 26.64 17.85
N ALA A 33 -24.43 25.71 17.31
CA ALA A 33 -25.87 25.87 17.17
C ALA A 33 -26.53 25.96 18.57
N ALA A 34 -27.24 27.06 18.85
CA ALA A 34 -27.96 27.25 20.10
C ALA A 34 -29.37 26.62 20.05
N THR A 35 -29.83 25.97 21.11
CA THR A 35 -31.20 25.40 21.16
C THR A 35 -32.27 26.49 20.99
N ASN A 36 -33.36 26.19 20.28
CA ASN A 36 -34.51 27.09 20.14
C ASN A 36 -35.63 26.84 21.18
N GLY A 37 -35.40 25.89 22.10
CA GLY A 37 -36.29 25.52 23.21
C GLY A 37 -35.63 24.44 24.08
N THR A 38 -36.30 24.01 25.15
CA THR A 38 -35.78 22.93 26.02
C THR A 38 -35.63 21.63 25.22
N ALA A 39 -34.39 21.25 24.93
CA ALA A 39 -34.05 20.11 24.08
C ALA A 39 -34.65 20.18 22.66
N THR A 40 -34.94 21.39 22.17
CA THR A 40 -35.47 21.62 20.82
C THR A 40 -34.35 22.16 19.91
N PHE A 41 -34.26 21.60 18.72
CA PHE A 41 -33.28 21.98 17.68
C PHE A 41 -33.97 22.22 16.33
N ASP A 42 -35.27 22.53 16.31
CA ASP A 42 -36.03 22.67 15.07
C ASP A 42 -35.56 23.89 14.27
N ARG A 43 -35.24 23.69 12.98
CA ARG A 43 -34.71 24.76 12.13
C ARG A 43 -35.28 24.64 10.74
N ILE A 44 -35.45 25.79 10.10
CA ILE A 44 -35.75 25.88 8.68
C ILE A 44 -34.43 26.09 7.95
N TYR A 45 -34.15 25.26 6.97
CA TYR A 45 -33.07 25.46 6.00
C TYR A 45 -33.68 25.78 4.64
N ASP A 46 -33.39 26.97 4.11
CA ASP A 46 -33.87 27.39 2.79
C ASP A 46 -32.88 26.97 1.71
N VAL A 47 -33.20 25.94 0.94
CA VAL A 47 -32.34 25.43 -0.14
C VAL A 47 -32.17 26.40 -1.32
N THR A 48 -32.92 27.50 -1.34
CA THR A 48 -32.81 28.57 -2.36
C THR A 48 -31.94 29.74 -1.91
N ALA A 49 -31.45 29.73 -0.67
CA ALA A 49 -30.56 30.75 -0.11
C ALA A 49 -29.14 30.20 0.11
N ALA A 50 -28.12 31.07 -0.01
CA ALA A 50 -26.73 30.66 0.19
C ALA A 50 -26.48 30.15 1.64
N PRO A 51 -25.55 29.21 1.87
CA PRO A 51 -25.38 28.55 3.16
C PRO A 51 -25.01 29.46 4.32
N ASP A 52 -24.42 30.62 4.02
CA ASP A 52 -23.94 31.62 4.97
C ASP A 52 -24.82 32.88 5.03
N THR A 53 -25.95 32.90 4.31
CA THR A 53 -26.87 34.05 4.24
C THR A 53 -27.33 34.54 5.62
N THR A 54 -27.60 33.62 6.55
CA THR A 54 -27.97 33.97 7.92
C THR A 54 -27.34 33.02 8.93
N LYS A 55 -27.17 33.49 10.18
CA LYS A 55 -26.77 32.60 11.29
C LYS A 55 -27.74 31.45 11.51
N SER A 56 -29.04 31.66 11.27
CA SER A 56 -30.05 30.58 11.39
C SER A 56 -29.82 29.47 10.36
N GLN A 57 -29.51 29.82 9.11
CA GLN A 57 -29.16 28.89 8.04
C GLN A 57 -27.92 28.06 8.41
N GLN A 58 -26.86 28.71 8.89
CA GLN A 58 -25.65 28.02 9.34
C GLN A 58 -25.92 27.11 10.55
N MET A 59 -26.74 27.56 11.50
CA MET A 59 -27.12 26.73 12.65
C MET A 59 -27.93 25.50 12.21
N ALA A 60 -28.83 25.62 11.23
CA ALA A 60 -29.58 24.51 10.68
C ALA A 60 -28.65 23.42 10.11
N ALA A 61 -27.61 23.80 9.36
CA ALA A 61 -26.59 22.88 8.86
C ALA A 61 -25.79 22.20 10.00
N ILE A 62 -25.40 22.94 11.03
CA ILE A 62 -24.75 22.36 12.23
C ILE A 62 -25.67 21.31 12.90
N THR A 63 -26.98 21.60 12.98
CA THR A 63 -27.96 20.68 13.57
C THR A 63 -28.16 19.42 12.73
N GLN A 64 -28.22 19.55 11.40
CA GLN A 64 -28.31 18.40 10.49
C GLN A 64 -27.07 17.49 10.63
N LEU A 65 -25.88 18.07 10.54
CA LEU A 65 -24.61 17.34 10.72
C LEU A 65 -24.54 16.63 12.07
N PHE A 66 -24.99 17.31 13.14
CA PHE A 66 -25.05 16.70 14.46
C PHE A 66 -26.01 15.51 14.49
N TYR A 67 -27.19 15.63 13.88
CA TYR A 67 -28.16 14.54 13.82
C TYR A 67 -27.59 13.33 13.07
N ASP A 68 -27.04 13.52 11.87
CA ASP A 68 -26.58 12.42 11.03
C ASP A 68 -25.41 11.66 11.66
N ILE A 69 -24.42 12.36 12.24
CA ILE A 69 -23.27 11.70 12.88
C ILE A 69 -23.71 10.86 14.10
N ASN A 70 -24.67 11.35 14.89
CA ASN A 70 -25.19 10.61 16.04
C ASN A 70 -26.09 9.45 15.59
N PHE A 71 -26.88 9.65 14.53
CA PHE A 71 -27.68 8.59 13.93
C PHE A 71 -26.79 7.47 13.41
N LEU A 72 -25.73 7.78 12.66
CA LEU A 72 -24.79 6.79 12.12
C LEU A 72 -24.03 6.05 13.22
N HIS A 73 -23.61 6.76 14.28
CA HIS A 73 -23.06 6.15 15.48
C HIS A 73 -24.00 5.08 16.04
N ASP A 74 -25.26 5.43 16.32
CA ASP A 74 -26.23 4.51 16.90
C ASP A 74 -26.60 3.38 15.91
N TRP A 75 -26.69 3.69 14.62
CA TRP A 75 -27.12 2.75 13.59
C TRP A 75 -26.10 1.63 13.34
N PHE A 76 -24.79 1.94 13.42
CA PHE A 76 -23.71 0.97 13.31
C PHE A 76 -23.34 0.29 14.64
N TYR A 77 -23.70 0.88 15.78
CA TYR A 77 -23.42 0.31 17.10
C TYR A 77 -23.95 -1.12 17.22
N ASP A 78 -25.21 -1.34 16.84
CA ASP A 78 -25.86 -2.67 16.92
C ASP A 78 -25.31 -3.67 15.90
N ALA A 79 -24.62 -3.22 14.85
CA ALA A 79 -23.90 -4.07 13.90
C ALA A 79 -22.50 -4.49 14.41
N GLY A 80 -22.07 -3.97 15.56
CA GLY A 80 -20.83 -4.37 16.24
C GLY A 80 -19.72 -3.32 16.25
N PHE A 81 -19.97 -2.10 15.78
CA PHE A 81 -19.04 -0.97 15.93
C PHE A 81 -19.29 -0.23 17.24
N ASN A 82 -18.90 -0.89 18.34
CA ASN A 82 -19.06 -0.45 19.72
C ASN A 82 -17.73 0.02 20.32
N GLU A 83 -17.69 0.28 21.63
CA GLU A 83 -16.50 0.82 22.30
C GLU A 83 -15.28 -0.10 22.18
N ALA A 84 -15.46 -1.41 22.35
CA ALA A 84 -14.37 -2.37 22.20
C ALA A 84 -13.84 -2.48 20.76
N ALA A 85 -14.64 -2.05 19.78
CA ALA A 85 -14.25 -1.96 18.37
C ALA A 85 -13.72 -0.56 17.99
N GLY A 86 -13.47 0.31 18.98
CA GLY A 86 -12.88 1.63 18.78
C GLY A 86 -13.88 2.65 18.21
N ASN A 87 -15.11 2.67 18.72
CA ASN A 87 -16.05 3.74 18.37
C ASN A 87 -15.76 5.04 19.16
N ALA A 88 -16.21 6.17 18.63
CA ALA A 88 -15.89 7.51 19.09
C ALA A 88 -16.90 8.00 20.12
N GLN A 89 -16.50 8.05 21.39
CA GLN A 89 -17.33 8.45 22.50
C GLN A 89 -16.54 9.26 23.53
N THR A 90 -17.17 10.27 24.13
CA THR A 90 -16.55 10.98 25.27
C THR A 90 -16.38 10.07 26.49
N ASP A 91 -17.29 9.11 26.66
CA ASP A 91 -17.30 8.14 27.76
C ASP A 91 -17.73 6.77 27.20
N ASN A 92 -16.94 5.74 27.49
CA ASN A 92 -17.18 4.35 27.06
C ASN A 92 -17.96 3.56 28.12
N TYR A 93 -18.27 4.17 29.26
CA TYR A 93 -19.03 3.56 30.37
C TYR A 93 -18.41 2.23 30.87
N GLY A 94 -17.10 2.08 30.74
CA GLY A 94 -16.38 0.86 31.09
C GLY A 94 -16.61 -0.35 30.17
N ARG A 95 -17.10 -0.13 28.93
CA ARG A 95 -17.43 -1.21 27.98
C ARG A 95 -16.28 -1.65 27.06
N GLY A 96 -15.09 -1.07 27.21
CA GLY A 96 -13.92 -1.35 26.36
C GLY A 96 -13.47 -0.09 25.60
N GLY A 97 -12.42 -0.22 24.79
CA GLY A 97 -11.83 0.88 24.02
C GLY A 97 -11.21 1.99 24.87
N VAL A 98 -10.80 3.07 24.21
CA VAL A 98 -10.22 4.27 24.81
C VAL A 98 -11.18 5.45 24.63
N ALA A 99 -11.78 5.92 25.71
CA ALA A 99 -12.73 7.04 25.68
C ALA A 99 -12.04 8.40 25.46
N GLY A 100 -12.84 9.43 25.19
CA GLY A 100 -12.38 10.83 25.09
C GLY A 100 -12.21 11.31 23.65
N ASP A 101 -12.74 10.55 22.69
CA ASP A 101 -12.44 10.67 21.27
C ASP A 101 -13.67 10.99 20.42
N ASN A 102 -14.69 11.63 21.02
CA ASN A 102 -15.91 12.01 20.30
C ASN A 102 -15.64 12.85 19.04
N ILE A 103 -16.33 12.60 17.92
CA ILE A 103 -16.06 13.29 16.64
C ILE A 103 -16.12 14.84 16.78
N ARG A 104 -15.11 15.52 16.21
CA ARG A 104 -15.11 16.98 15.96
C ARG A 104 -15.70 17.24 14.58
N ALA A 105 -17.00 17.50 14.54
CA ALA A 105 -17.72 17.81 13.30
C ALA A 105 -17.85 19.31 13.07
N GLU A 106 -17.46 19.77 11.89
CA GLU A 106 -17.42 21.18 11.51
C GLU A 106 -18.24 21.40 10.23
N ALA A 107 -19.34 22.16 10.36
CA ALA A 107 -20.14 22.60 9.23
C ALA A 107 -19.62 23.96 8.72
N ASN A 108 -19.61 24.17 7.40
CA ASN A 108 -19.12 25.39 6.76
C ASN A 108 -17.66 25.71 7.13
N ASP A 109 -16.81 24.69 7.19
CA ASP A 109 -15.40 24.91 7.48
C ASP A 109 -14.75 25.69 6.31
N PHE A 110 -14.02 26.77 6.62
CA PHE A 110 -13.43 27.67 5.62
C PHE A 110 -12.06 27.20 5.11
N GLY A 111 -11.57 26.05 5.58
CA GLY A 111 -10.33 25.43 5.14
C GLY A 111 -10.41 24.82 3.73
N GLY A 112 -11.61 24.68 3.16
CA GLY A 112 -11.83 24.15 1.81
C GLY A 112 -13.18 24.53 1.21
N ARG A 113 -13.37 24.16 -0.06
CA ARG A 113 -14.63 24.23 -0.82
C ARG A 113 -14.73 23.02 -1.76
N ASN A 114 -15.94 22.72 -2.22
CA ASN A 114 -16.22 21.63 -3.17
C ASN A 114 -15.70 20.25 -2.75
N ASN A 115 -15.65 20.02 -1.44
CA ASN A 115 -15.12 18.78 -0.88
C ASN A 115 -15.67 18.56 0.54
N ALA A 116 -15.30 17.46 1.15
CA ALA A 116 -15.35 17.23 2.59
C ALA A 116 -14.13 16.38 2.96
N ASN A 117 -13.88 16.18 4.25
CA ASN A 117 -12.91 15.17 4.68
C ASN A 117 -13.16 14.68 6.10
N MET A 118 -12.56 13.52 6.36
CA MET A 118 -12.42 12.91 7.67
C MET A 118 -10.94 12.64 7.97
N PHE A 119 -10.48 13.15 9.11
CA PHE A 119 -9.25 12.69 9.74
C PHE A 119 -9.60 11.70 10.86
N THR A 120 -9.11 10.47 10.74
CA THR A 120 -9.37 9.38 11.68
C THR A 120 -8.08 8.91 12.34
N PRO A 121 -7.76 9.41 13.54
CA PRO A 121 -6.67 8.84 14.32
C PRO A 121 -7.10 7.54 15.02
N SER A 122 -6.14 6.86 15.65
CA SER A 122 -6.38 5.68 16.49
C SER A 122 -7.34 5.95 17.64
N ASP A 123 -7.88 4.88 18.24
CA ASP A 123 -8.81 4.93 19.35
C ASP A 123 -8.28 5.79 20.51
N GLY A 124 -9.16 6.60 21.12
CA GLY A 124 -8.79 7.57 22.16
C GLY A 124 -8.32 8.94 21.66
N GLU A 125 -7.94 9.08 20.39
CA GLU A 125 -7.72 10.38 19.75
C GLU A 125 -8.93 10.84 18.95
N ARG A 126 -9.21 12.14 18.99
CA ARG A 126 -10.45 12.72 18.51
C ARG A 126 -10.50 12.82 16.97
N PRO A 127 -11.37 12.07 16.25
CA PRO A 127 -11.53 12.24 14.81
C PRO A 127 -12.11 13.62 14.47
N ARG A 128 -11.81 14.11 13.26
CA ARG A 128 -12.27 15.41 12.77
C ARG A 128 -12.92 15.28 11.41
N MET A 129 -14.19 15.67 11.33
CA MET A 129 -14.96 15.75 10.09
C MET A 129 -15.14 17.22 9.70
N GLN A 130 -14.76 17.58 8.48
CA GLN A 130 -14.92 18.93 7.94
C GLN A 130 -15.86 18.89 6.72
N MET A 131 -16.98 19.59 6.82
CA MET A 131 -17.92 19.76 5.73
C MET A 131 -17.74 21.14 5.11
N TYR A 132 -17.51 21.20 3.80
CA TYR A 132 -17.30 22.46 3.10
C TYR A 132 -18.53 22.93 2.33
N ILE A 133 -18.46 24.20 1.89
CA ILE A 133 -19.41 24.77 0.94
C ILE A 133 -19.03 24.30 -0.46
N PHE A 134 -20.03 23.89 -1.23
CA PHE A 134 -19.93 23.56 -2.64
C PHE A 134 -20.44 24.75 -3.45
N ASP A 135 -19.68 25.11 -4.48
CA ASP A 135 -20.02 26.18 -5.40
C ASP A 135 -21.35 25.84 -6.07
N GLY A 136 -22.25 26.82 -6.12
CA GLY A 136 -23.51 26.65 -6.81
C GLY A 136 -23.28 26.30 -8.29
N ILE A 137 -24.12 25.41 -8.82
CA ILE A 137 -24.08 25.02 -10.22
C ILE A 137 -25.23 25.74 -10.92
N GLY A 138 -24.93 26.92 -11.44
CA GLY A 138 -25.88 27.75 -12.18
C GLY A 138 -26.04 27.28 -13.61
N ASP A 139 -27.24 27.46 -14.16
CA ASP A 139 -27.45 27.31 -15.60
C ASP A 139 -26.57 28.31 -16.34
N ARG A 140 -25.91 27.81 -17.39
CA ARG A 140 -25.00 28.59 -18.22
C ARG A 140 -25.20 28.20 -19.67
N THR A 141 -25.15 29.19 -20.54
CA THR A 141 -25.43 28.98 -21.97
C THR A 141 -24.58 29.94 -22.77
N ILE A 142 -23.94 29.44 -23.82
CA ILE A 142 -23.49 30.26 -24.94
C ILE A 142 -24.49 29.98 -26.07
N HIS A 143 -25.44 30.87 -26.28
CA HIS A 143 -26.40 30.78 -27.38
C HIS A 143 -25.88 31.62 -28.54
N ILE A 144 -25.67 31.03 -29.71
CA ILE A 144 -25.45 31.80 -30.93
C ILE A 144 -26.73 31.75 -31.74
N ASP A 145 -27.27 32.90 -32.11
CA ASP A 145 -28.51 33.02 -32.87
C ASP A 145 -28.26 33.20 -34.38
N SER A 146 -27.10 33.73 -34.77
CA SER A 146 -26.73 33.93 -36.16
C SER A 146 -25.22 33.86 -36.40
N PRO A 147 -24.75 33.39 -37.57
CA PRO A 147 -25.55 32.89 -38.70
C PRO A 147 -26.10 31.48 -38.43
N VAL A 148 -27.08 31.02 -39.22
CA VAL A 148 -27.71 29.68 -39.06
C VAL A 148 -26.69 28.55 -39.00
N SER A 149 -25.55 28.67 -39.70
CA SER A 149 -24.47 27.67 -39.69
C SER A 149 -23.78 27.49 -38.33
N ALA A 150 -23.89 28.47 -37.43
CA ALA A 150 -23.38 28.41 -36.07
C ALA A 150 -24.50 28.52 -35.02
N ALA A 151 -25.77 28.56 -35.43
CA ALA A 151 -26.89 28.83 -34.53
C ALA A 151 -27.25 27.59 -33.70
N LYS A 152 -26.95 27.63 -32.40
CA LYS A 152 -27.32 26.62 -31.39
C LYS A 152 -26.89 27.10 -30.00
N ASP A 153 -27.30 26.33 -28.99
CA ASP A 153 -26.67 26.38 -27.67
C ASP A 153 -25.38 25.56 -27.66
N TYR A 154 -24.32 26.14 -27.11
CA TYR A 154 -23.03 25.51 -26.90
C TYR A 154 -22.84 25.22 -25.42
N ALA A 155 -22.36 24.02 -25.12
CA ALA A 155 -21.93 23.67 -23.77
C ALA A 155 -20.67 24.48 -23.42
N SER A 156 -20.57 24.92 -22.16
CA SER A 156 -19.48 25.81 -21.76
C SER A 156 -18.80 25.41 -20.45
N GLY A 157 -17.51 25.71 -20.34
CA GLY A 157 -16.79 25.87 -19.06
C GLY A 157 -17.00 27.28 -18.50
N THR A 158 -16.62 27.49 -17.24
CA THR A 158 -16.79 28.79 -16.53
C THR A 158 -15.47 29.44 -16.15
N ALA A 159 -15.46 30.76 -16.01
CA ALA A 159 -14.40 31.47 -15.30
C ALA A 159 -14.67 31.58 -13.79
N ALA A 160 -13.63 31.34 -12.98
CA ALA A 160 -13.64 31.63 -11.54
C ALA A 160 -13.51 33.15 -11.24
N PHE A 161 -13.13 33.94 -12.25
CA PHE A 161 -13.03 35.40 -12.21
C PHE A 161 -14.18 36.06 -12.99
N GLY A 162 -14.26 37.39 -12.90
CA GLY A 162 -15.33 38.19 -13.48
C GLY A 162 -16.71 37.93 -12.84
N SER A 163 -17.75 38.55 -13.40
CA SER A 163 -19.11 38.36 -12.87
C SER A 163 -19.51 36.88 -12.94
N GLN A 164 -20.00 36.36 -11.82
CA GLN A 164 -20.47 34.97 -11.72
C GLN A 164 -21.97 34.81 -12.04
N SER A 165 -22.67 35.93 -12.24
CA SER A 165 -24.06 35.99 -12.70
C SER A 165 -24.19 37.07 -13.78
N PHE A 166 -24.63 36.71 -14.98
CA PHE A 166 -24.70 37.63 -16.10
C PHE A 166 -25.59 37.09 -17.24
N GLN A 167 -26.08 38.02 -18.04
CA GLN A 167 -26.58 37.76 -19.38
C GLN A 167 -26.09 38.90 -20.27
N VAL A 168 -25.25 38.58 -21.24
CA VAL A 168 -24.64 39.54 -22.15
C VAL A 168 -24.93 39.07 -23.57
N SER A 169 -25.66 39.90 -24.31
CA SER A 169 -25.93 39.69 -25.74
C SER A 169 -25.16 40.71 -26.57
N GLY A 170 -24.67 40.29 -27.73
CA GLY A 170 -24.03 41.19 -28.68
C GLY A 170 -23.27 40.44 -29.77
N ASP A 171 -22.62 41.22 -30.64
CA ASP A 171 -21.77 40.70 -31.70
C ASP A 171 -20.56 39.97 -31.11
N ILE A 172 -20.26 38.78 -31.63
CA ILE A 172 -19.11 37.97 -31.24
C ILE A 172 -17.99 38.24 -32.24
N VAL A 173 -16.84 38.73 -31.77
CA VAL A 173 -15.72 39.14 -32.62
C VAL A 173 -14.42 38.46 -32.19
N ALA A 174 -13.73 37.85 -33.16
CA ALA A 174 -12.41 37.25 -32.95
C ALA A 174 -11.36 38.32 -32.63
N THR A 175 -10.48 38.00 -31.69
CA THR A 175 -9.41 38.92 -31.29
C THR A 175 -8.18 38.83 -32.20
N SER A 176 -7.42 39.93 -32.26
CA SER A 176 -6.13 40.01 -32.93
C SER A 176 -5.10 40.62 -31.97
N PRO A 177 -4.07 39.88 -31.51
CA PRO A 177 -3.80 38.48 -31.85
C PRO A 177 -4.88 37.51 -31.33
N ALA A 178 -5.00 36.36 -31.98
CA ALA A 178 -6.04 35.37 -31.70
C ALA A 178 -5.98 34.84 -30.26
N ASP A 179 -4.77 34.68 -29.70
CA ASP A 179 -4.58 34.18 -28.34
C ASP A 179 -4.80 35.22 -27.24
N GLY A 180 -4.92 36.51 -27.58
CA GLY A 180 -5.07 37.61 -26.61
C GLY A 180 -3.95 37.66 -25.55
N CYS A 181 -2.77 37.07 -25.81
CA CYS A 181 -1.66 37.06 -24.86
C CYS A 181 -0.82 38.35 -24.88
N SER A 182 -1.15 39.28 -25.77
CA SER A 182 -0.65 40.65 -25.81
C SER A 182 -1.81 41.61 -26.14
N ALA A 183 -1.52 42.91 -26.22
CA ALA A 183 -2.54 43.93 -26.44
C ALA A 183 -3.40 43.65 -27.67
N ILE A 184 -4.73 43.63 -27.48
CA ILE A 184 -5.70 43.29 -28.53
C ILE A 184 -6.00 44.53 -29.36
N THR A 185 -5.93 44.36 -30.69
CA THR A 185 -6.13 45.42 -31.69
C THR A 185 -7.51 45.40 -32.36
N SER A 186 -8.27 44.30 -32.20
CA SER A 186 -9.66 44.23 -32.65
C SER A 186 -10.54 45.22 -31.86
N ASP A 187 -11.47 45.90 -32.53
CA ASP A 187 -12.47 46.72 -31.85
C ASP A 187 -13.53 45.85 -31.18
N LEU A 188 -13.46 45.79 -29.85
CA LEU A 188 -14.35 45.00 -29.01
C LEU A 188 -15.36 45.87 -28.23
N THR A 189 -15.47 47.15 -28.54
CA THR A 189 -16.35 48.09 -27.84
C THR A 189 -17.79 47.58 -27.83
N ALA A 190 -18.31 47.23 -26.66
CA ALA A 190 -19.65 46.66 -26.46
C ALA A 190 -19.91 45.32 -27.19
N LYS A 191 -18.84 44.57 -27.50
CA LYS A 191 -18.90 43.26 -28.16
C LYS A 191 -18.46 42.13 -27.22
N ILE A 192 -18.80 40.90 -27.61
CA ILE A 192 -18.31 39.68 -26.97
C ILE A 192 -17.03 39.25 -27.69
N ALA A 193 -15.90 39.20 -26.97
CA ALA A 193 -14.63 38.80 -27.55
C ALA A 193 -14.53 37.28 -27.65
N PHE A 194 -14.17 36.75 -28.81
CA PHE A 194 -13.77 35.35 -28.97
C PHE A 194 -12.24 35.26 -29.03
N ILE A 195 -11.65 34.58 -28.05
CA ILE A 195 -10.20 34.47 -27.88
C ILE A 195 -9.80 32.99 -27.97
N ASP A 196 -8.81 32.67 -28.79
CA ASP A 196 -8.22 31.34 -28.81
C ASP A 196 -7.44 31.07 -27.50
N ARG A 197 -7.52 29.82 -27.02
CA ARG A 197 -6.72 29.40 -25.88
C ARG A 197 -5.24 29.46 -26.27
N GLY A 198 -4.47 30.17 -25.45
CA GLY A 198 -3.03 30.37 -25.64
C GLY A 198 -2.23 29.85 -24.45
N THR A 199 -0.96 30.21 -24.38
CA THR A 199 -0.05 29.81 -23.31
C THR A 199 -0.08 30.73 -22.08
N CYS A 200 -0.65 31.92 -22.21
CA CYS A 200 -0.83 32.86 -21.10
C CYS A 200 -2.06 32.54 -20.23
N ASN A 201 -2.05 33.07 -19.00
CA ASN A 201 -3.15 32.91 -18.04
C ASN A 201 -4.50 33.41 -18.60
N PHE A 202 -5.57 32.70 -18.25
CA PHE A 202 -6.93 33.04 -18.70
C PHE A 202 -7.40 34.44 -18.25
N SER A 203 -7.14 34.83 -17.00
CA SER A 203 -7.51 36.17 -16.52
C SER A 203 -6.72 37.28 -17.23
N GLY A 204 -5.50 36.99 -17.71
CA GLY A 204 -4.67 37.93 -18.47
C GLY A 204 -5.26 38.27 -19.84
N LYS A 205 -5.68 37.26 -20.62
CA LYS A 205 -6.31 37.49 -21.92
C LYS A 205 -7.68 38.19 -21.80
N VAL A 206 -8.45 37.85 -20.77
CA VAL A 206 -9.76 38.49 -20.50
C VAL A 206 -9.57 39.96 -20.11
N ARG A 207 -8.51 40.29 -19.36
CA ARG A 207 -8.10 41.68 -19.12
C ARG A 207 -7.75 42.41 -20.41
N ALA A 208 -6.95 41.82 -21.29
CA ALA A 208 -6.60 42.44 -22.57
C ALA A 208 -7.84 42.71 -23.43
N ALA A 209 -8.84 41.82 -23.40
CA ALA A 209 -10.13 42.06 -24.06
C ALA A 209 -10.95 43.16 -23.39
N GLN A 210 -10.96 43.24 -22.06
CA GLN A 210 -11.59 44.34 -21.31
C GLN A 210 -10.99 45.70 -21.70
N GLU A 211 -9.66 45.79 -21.78
CA GLU A 211 -8.93 47.00 -22.17
C GLU A 211 -9.25 47.43 -23.60
N ALA A 212 -9.55 46.47 -24.49
CA ALA A 212 -10.04 46.69 -25.85
C ALA A 212 -11.56 46.93 -25.95
N GLY A 213 -12.29 46.98 -24.82
CA GLY A 213 -13.70 47.38 -24.73
C GLY A 213 -14.73 46.24 -24.65
N ALA A 214 -14.29 44.98 -24.52
CA ALA A 214 -15.20 43.83 -24.47
C ALA A 214 -16.12 43.84 -23.24
N VAL A 215 -17.39 43.49 -23.47
CA VAL A 215 -18.41 43.34 -22.40
C VAL A 215 -18.67 41.90 -22.00
N GLY A 216 -18.09 40.94 -22.74
CA GLY A 216 -18.10 39.52 -22.44
C GLY A 216 -17.00 38.80 -23.22
N VAL A 217 -16.61 37.60 -22.80
CA VAL A 217 -15.54 36.81 -23.44
C VAL A 217 -15.96 35.35 -23.62
N ILE A 218 -15.68 34.79 -24.78
CA ILE A 218 -15.71 33.36 -25.08
C ILE A 218 -14.27 32.92 -25.37
N VAL A 219 -13.77 31.94 -24.63
CA VAL A 219 -12.46 31.32 -24.91
C VAL A 219 -12.67 30.01 -25.66
N GLY A 220 -12.03 29.85 -26.82
CA GLY A 220 -12.10 28.62 -27.60
C GLY A 220 -10.85 27.75 -27.42
N ASN A 221 -10.99 26.48 -27.04
CA ASN A 221 -9.89 25.53 -27.13
C ASN A 221 -9.37 25.44 -28.59
N VAL A 222 -8.07 25.25 -28.75
CA VAL A 222 -7.37 25.06 -30.03
C VAL A 222 -6.84 23.62 -30.16
N ALA A 223 -6.33 23.26 -31.34
CA ALA A 223 -5.87 21.89 -31.63
C ALA A 223 -4.82 21.38 -30.63
N ASP A 224 -3.96 22.27 -30.14
CA ASP A 224 -2.88 21.99 -29.19
C ASP A 224 -3.27 22.21 -27.72
N SER A 225 -4.55 22.48 -27.43
CA SER A 225 -5.01 22.65 -26.06
C SER A 225 -4.95 21.32 -25.28
N PRO A 226 -4.47 21.33 -24.03
CA PRO A 226 -4.66 20.19 -23.12
C PRO A 226 -6.16 19.92 -22.95
N LEU A 227 -6.57 18.64 -23.05
CA LEU A 227 -7.97 18.21 -23.02
C LEU A 227 -8.85 19.01 -24.01
N ARG A 228 -8.37 19.20 -25.25
CA ARG A 228 -9.01 20.09 -26.23
C ARG A 228 -10.50 19.84 -26.44
N ASP A 229 -10.94 18.59 -26.37
CA ASP A 229 -12.32 18.17 -26.60
C ASP A 229 -13.17 18.16 -25.31
N SER A 230 -12.59 18.55 -24.17
CA SER A 230 -13.27 18.68 -22.89
C SER A 230 -13.50 20.14 -22.50
N LEU A 231 -14.62 20.41 -21.80
CA LEU A 231 -14.88 21.70 -21.20
C LEU A 231 -13.94 21.92 -20.01
N THR A 232 -13.11 22.96 -20.10
CA THR A 232 -12.18 23.35 -19.02
C THR A 232 -12.71 24.58 -18.29
N ASN A 233 -12.66 24.59 -16.96
CA ASN A 233 -12.92 25.80 -16.17
C ASN A 233 -11.66 26.68 -16.13
N MET A 234 -11.85 27.99 -16.28
CA MET A 234 -10.76 28.97 -16.29
C MET A 234 -10.48 29.46 -14.88
N ALA A 235 -9.30 29.14 -14.36
CA ALA A 235 -8.85 29.55 -13.04
C ALA A 235 -8.31 31.00 -13.04
N CYS A 236 -8.31 31.61 -11.87
CA CYS A 236 -7.60 32.84 -11.58
C CYS A 236 -6.09 32.59 -11.47
N SER A 237 -5.30 33.66 -11.46
CA SER A 237 -3.85 33.56 -11.27
C SER A 237 -3.44 33.08 -9.87
N ALA A 238 -4.32 33.27 -8.88
CA ALA A 238 -4.26 32.68 -7.54
C ALA A 238 -5.68 32.46 -7.01
N THR A 239 -5.85 31.56 -6.04
CA THR A 239 -7.13 31.28 -5.36
C THR A 239 -7.02 31.67 -3.89
N PRO A 240 -7.92 32.54 -3.36
CA PRO A 240 -9.06 33.18 -4.04
C PRO A 240 -8.62 34.24 -5.05
N CYS A 241 -9.49 34.50 -6.03
CA CYS A 241 -9.25 35.48 -7.09
C CYS A 241 -9.06 36.89 -6.50
N SER A 242 -8.16 37.68 -7.12
CA SER A 242 -7.97 39.07 -6.71
C SER A 242 -9.22 39.92 -7.00
N SER A 243 -9.38 41.04 -6.28
CA SER A 243 -10.47 41.99 -6.54
C SER A 243 -10.47 42.52 -7.98
N ILE A 244 -9.28 42.62 -8.59
CA ILE A 244 -9.13 43.04 -9.98
C ILE A 244 -9.63 41.95 -10.93
N GLU A 245 -9.33 40.68 -10.66
CA GLU A 245 -9.85 39.56 -11.45
C GLU A 245 -11.36 39.41 -11.28
N ALA A 246 -11.90 39.64 -10.08
CA ALA A 246 -13.33 39.63 -9.83
C ALA A 246 -14.10 40.71 -10.63
N ALA A 247 -13.43 41.81 -10.99
CA ALA A 247 -14.01 42.91 -11.77
C ALA A 247 -13.87 42.77 -13.31
N LEU A 248 -13.31 41.65 -13.79
CA LEU A 248 -13.19 41.39 -15.23
C LEU A 248 -14.56 41.13 -15.90
N PRO A 249 -14.67 41.30 -17.23
CA PRO A 249 -15.88 40.93 -17.96
C PRO A 249 -16.23 39.44 -17.76
N PRO A 250 -17.52 39.08 -17.84
CA PRO A 250 -17.94 37.69 -17.75
C PRO A 250 -17.32 36.85 -18.87
N ALA A 251 -16.87 35.64 -18.53
CA ALA A 251 -16.17 34.76 -19.46
C ALA A 251 -16.65 33.30 -19.38
N LEU A 252 -16.84 32.68 -20.55
CA LEU A 252 -17.14 31.25 -20.71
C LEU A 252 -16.14 30.61 -21.68
N LEU A 253 -16.02 29.27 -21.66
CA LEU A 253 -15.10 28.52 -22.54
C LEU A 253 -15.84 27.45 -23.33
N VAL A 254 -15.48 27.22 -24.59
CA VAL A 254 -15.99 26.11 -25.43
C VAL A 254 -14.89 25.11 -25.78
N ALA A 255 -15.28 23.84 -25.96
CA ALA A 255 -14.40 22.77 -26.42
C ALA A 255 -13.97 22.99 -27.89
N PHE A 256 -12.93 22.29 -28.33
CA PHE A 256 -12.28 22.52 -29.62
C PHE A 256 -13.23 22.36 -30.82
N ALA A 257 -14.01 21.27 -30.87
CA ALA A 257 -14.95 21.04 -31.97
C ALA A 257 -16.00 22.16 -32.11
N ASP A 258 -16.50 22.67 -30.98
CA ASP A 258 -17.45 23.78 -30.95
C ASP A 258 -16.77 25.12 -31.27
N ALA A 259 -15.54 25.33 -30.79
CA ALA A 259 -14.73 26.48 -31.14
C ALA A 259 -14.49 26.57 -32.66
N GLU A 260 -14.28 25.45 -33.35
CA GLU A 260 -14.14 25.40 -34.82
C GLU A 260 -15.41 25.86 -35.54
N VAL A 261 -16.59 25.48 -35.04
CA VAL A 261 -17.88 25.96 -35.60
C VAL A 261 -18.00 27.47 -35.46
N ILE A 262 -17.66 28.02 -34.28
CA ILE A 262 -17.66 29.46 -34.05
C ILE A 262 -16.62 30.16 -34.95
N ARG A 263 -15.40 29.62 -35.07
CA ARG A 263 -14.37 30.16 -35.97
C ARG A 263 -14.85 30.24 -37.42
N GLY A 264 -15.56 29.21 -37.89
CA GLY A 264 -16.17 29.18 -39.22
C GLY A 264 -17.22 30.28 -39.45
N GLY A 265 -17.88 30.74 -38.38
CA GLY A 265 -18.94 31.75 -38.41
C GLY A 265 -18.46 33.19 -38.59
N PHE A 266 -17.22 33.53 -38.25
CA PHE A 266 -16.73 34.92 -38.29
C PHE A 266 -16.81 35.58 -39.68
N ARG A 267 -16.79 34.81 -40.77
CA ARG A 267 -16.91 35.34 -42.13
C ARG A 267 -18.28 35.97 -42.43
N SER A 268 -19.31 35.56 -41.69
CA SER A 268 -20.70 35.99 -41.88
C SER A 268 -21.18 36.97 -40.81
N GLY A 269 -20.33 37.30 -39.83
CA GLY A 269 -20.71 37.99 -38.61
C GLY A 269 -21.45 37.06 -37.64
N LEU A 270 -21.06 37.08 -36.37
CA LEU A 270 -21.69 36.26 -35.32
C LEU A 270 -22.40 37.16 -34.33
N HIS A 271 -23.60 36.75 -33.91
CA HIS A 271 -24.32 37.37 -32.81
C HIS A 271 -24.82 36.28 -31.87
N GLY A 272 -24.77 36.57 -30.57
CA GLY A 272 -25.16 35.60 -29.56
C GLY A 272 -25.30 36.19 -28.18
N THR A 273 -25.65 35.32 -27.24
CA THR A 273 -25.83 35.62 -25.83
C THR A 273 -25.00 34.65 -25.00
N ILE A 274 -24.14 35.18 -24.13
CA ILE A 274 -23.54 34.42 -23.05
C ILE A 274 -24.33 34.67 -21.76
N ARG A 275 -24.70 33.60 -21.08
CA ARG A 275 -25.51 33.64 -19.86
C ARG A 275 -24.93 32.72 -18.81
N ARG A 276 -24.95 33.17 -17.56
CA ARG A 276 -24.76 32.37 -16.37
C ARG A 276 -25.69 32.90 -15.29
N ASP A 277 -26.56 32.06 -14.77
CA ASP A 277 -27.46 32.44 -13.69
C ASP A 277 -26.75 32.48 -12.35
N ALA A 278 -27.31 33.27 -11.43
CA ALA A 278 -26.92 33.23 -10.02
C ALA A 278 -27.11 31.80 -9.50
N SER A 279 -25.99 31.17 -9.14
CA SER A 279 -25.98 29.84 -8.57
C SER A 279 -25.90 29.95 -7.07
N VAL A 280 -26.85 29.31 -6.38
CA VAL A 280 -26.83 29.26 -4.92
C VAL A 280 -25.87 28.17 -4.50
N ASP A 281 -24.86 28.56 -3.73
CA ASP A 281 -23.93 27.62 -3.09
C ASP A 281 -24.69 26.57 -2.27
N ARG A 282 -24.15 25.36 -2.21
CA ARG A 282 -24.74 24.24 -1.50
C ARG A 282 -23.89 23.90 -0.29
N ASN A 283 -24.56 23.53 0.79
CA ASN A 283 -23.89 23.18 2.03
C ASN A 283 -23.63 21.67 2.09
N GLY A 284 -22.37 21.24 2.14
CA GLY A 284 -22.04 19.83 2.32
C GLY A 284 -22.63 19.23 3.60
N ALA A 285 -22.79 20.02 4.67
CA ALA A 285 -23.40 19.59 5.94
C ALA A 285 -24.93 19.42 5.87
N ILE A 286 -25.54 19.55 4.69
CA ILE A 286 -26.94 19.21 4.41
C ILE A 286 -27.04 17.99 3.49
N ASP A 287 -25.93 17.57 2.86
CA ASP A 287 -25.91 16.39 1.98
C ASP A 287 -25.63 15.12 2.79
N ASN A 288 -26.69 14.37 3.09
CA ASN A 288 -26.58 13.13 3.86
C ASN A 288 -25.65 12.10 3.20
N GLN A 289 -25.49 12.10 1.87
CA GLN A 289 -24.58 11.19 1.20
C GLN A 289 -23.12 11.59 1.49
N VAL A 290 -22.78 12.88 1.41
CA VAL A 290 -21.43 13.35 1.74
C VAL A 290 -21.12 13.10 3.22
N ILE A 291 -22.07 13.35 4.13
CA ILE A 291 -21.88 13.08 5.56
C ILE A 291 -21.66 11.59 5.83
N ALA A 292 -22.47 10.72 5.21
CA ALA A 292 -22.31 9.27 5.33
C ALA A 292 -20.97 8.77 4.79
N HIS A 293 -20.52 9.33 3.67
CA HIS A 293 -19.20 9.06 3.07
C HIS A 293 -18.09 9.38 4.07
N GLU A 294 -18.02 10.61 4.58
CA GLU A 294 -16.98 11.00 5.53
C GLU A 294 -17.05 10.23 6.84
N TRP A 295 -18.25 9.87 7.30
CA TRP A 295 -18.42 9.06 8.50
C TRP A 295 -17.88 7.64 8.31
N THR A 296 -17.99 7.08 7.10
CA THR A 296 -17.47 5.75 6.80
C THR A 296 -15.96 5.71 6.65
N HIS A 297 -15.31 6.82 6.30
CA HIS A 297 -13.85 6.94 6.47
C HIS A 297 -13.45 6.74 7.93
N TYR A 298 -14.25 7.21 8.88
CA TYR A 298 -14.03 6.94 10.30
C TYR A 298 -14.30 5.47 10.67
N LEU A 299 -15.40 4.88 10.21
CA LEU A 299 -15.70 3.46 10.42
C LEU A 299 -14.60 2.53 9.91
N SER A 300 -14.22 2.68 8.64
CA SER A 300 -13.27 1.79 7.97
C SER A 300 -11.86 1.91 8.54
N ASN A 301 -11.38 3.14 8.80
CA ASN A 301 -10.06 3.33 9.41
C ASN A 301 -10.01 2.80 10.84
N ARG A 302 -11.04 2.97 11.68
CA ARG A 302 -11.03 2.40 13.04
C ARG A 302 -11.06 0.87 13.02
N LEU A 303 -11.91 0.27 12.18
CA LEU A 303 -12.04 -1.18 12.12
C LEU A 303 -10.84 -1.88 11.45
N ILE A 304 -10.16 -1.22 10.52
CA ILE A 304 -8.98 -1.74 9.83
C ILE A 304 -7.74 -1.05 10.38
N GLY A 305 -7.00 -1.75 11.25
CA GLY A 305 -5.71 -1.27 11.76
C GLY A 305 -5.77 -0.04 12.66
N ASP A 306 -6.93 0.26 13.24
CA ASP A 306 -7.13 1.32 14.25
C ASP A 306 -6.51 2.67 13.85
N GLY A 307 -6.93 3.20 12.70
CA GLY A 307 -6.45 4.46 12.13
C GLY A 307 -5.27 4.31 11.18
N ASN A 308 -4.55 3.19 11.21
CA ASN A 308 -3.29 2.98 10.47
C ASN A 308 -3.37 1.83 9.44
N GLY A 309 -4.58 1.33 9.16
CA GLY A 309 -4.76 0.16 8.30
C GLY A 309 -4.91 0.45 6.80
N LEU A 310 -5.25 1.68 6.40
CA LEU A 310 -5.51 2.06 5.00
C LEU A 310 -4.47 3.06 4.50
N ALA A 311 -3.21 2.63 4.40
CA ALA A 311 -2.09 3.52 4.05
C ALA A 311 -1.65 3.44 2.58
N ASN A 312 -1.73 2.27 1.94
CA ASN A 312 -1.34 2.10 0.53
C ASN A 312 -2.44 2.60 -0.44
N ASN A 313 -2.08 2.74 -1.73
CA ASN A 313 -2.97 3.33 -2.72
C ASN A 313 -4.28 2.55 -2.92
N GLN A 314 -4.20 1.21 -2.97
CA GLN A 314 -5.37 0.36 -3.14
C GLN A 314 -6.30 0.38 -1.92
N SER A 315 -5.74 0.32 -0.72
CA SER A 315 -6.50 0.31 0.53
C SER A 315 -7.17 1.64 0.81
N ARG A 316 -6.49 2.76 0.52
CA ARG A 316 -7.10 4.09 0.51
C ARG A 316 -8.23 4.19 -0.50
N GLY A 317 -8.03 3.64 -1.70
CA GLY A 317 -9.08 3.56 -2.71
C GLY A 317 -10.30 2.75 -2.26
N MET A 318 -10.09 1.59 -1.64
CA MET A 318 -11.20 0.84 -1.01
C MET A 318 -11.85 1.62 0.14
N GLY A 319 -11.09 2.43 0.88
CA GLY A 319 -11.60 3.43 1.83
C GLY A 319 -12.67 4.33 1.21
N GLU A 320 -12.36 4.98 0.08
CA GLU A 320 -13.35 5.74 -0.70
C GLU A 320 -14.54 4.88 -1.13
N GLY A 321 -14.26 3.63 -1.55
CA GLY A 321 -15.29 2.72 -2.04
C GLY A 321 -16.30 2.25 -0.99
N TRP A 322 -15.84 1.96 0.24
CA TRP A 322 -16.73 1.66 1.37
C TRP A 322 -17.58 2.88 1.74
N SER A 323 -17.00 4.07 1.64
CA SER A 323 -17.66 5.34 1.96
C SER A 323 -18.78 5.69 0.98
N ASP A 324 -18.54 5.51 -0.32
CA ASP A 324 -19.59 5.63 -1.34
C ASP A 324 -20.65 4.53 -1.16
N PHE A 325 -20.23 3.30 -0.86
CA PHE A 325 -21.16 2.19 -0.65
C PHE A 325 -22.12 2.44 0.52
N ASN A 326 -21.62 2.97 1.65
CA ASN A 326 -22.49 3.31 2.78
C ASN A 326 -23.49 4.41 2.41
N SER A 327 -23.10 5.37 1.57
CA SER A 327 -24.01 6.37 1.04
C SER A 327 -25.16 5.72 0.25
N LEU A 328 -24.87 4.71 -0.57
CA LEU A 328 -25.89 3.94 -1.28
C LEU A 328 -26.76 3.13 -0.32
N LEU A 329 -26.15 2.42 0.64
CA LEU A 329 -26.82 1.61 1.64
C LEU A 329 -27.90 2.39 2.42
N LEU A 330 -27.67 3.68 2.66
CA LEU A 330 -28.59 4.58 3.35
C LEU A 330 -29.63 5.25 2.44
N THR A 331 -29.33 5.40 1.15
CA THR A 331 -30.17 6.21 0.24
C THR A 331 -31.01 5.43 -0.75
N VAL A 332 -30.68 4.15 -1.02
CA VAL A 332 -31.59 3.26 -1.75
C VAL A 332 -32.91 3.11 -1.02
N ARG A 333 -34.01 3.01 -1.77
CA ARG A 333 -35.37 2.92 -1.23
C ARG A 333 -36.12 1.72 -1.79
N PRO A 334 -37.06 1.14 -1.03
CA PRO A 334 -37.89 0.04 -1.54
C PRO A 334 -38.74 0.48 -2.74
N GLU A 335 -39.08 1.76 -2.88
CA GLU A 335 -39.85 2.26 -4.02
C GLU A 335 -39.02 2.42 -5.30
N ASP A 336 -37.70 2.27 -5.26
CA ASP A 336 -36.82 2.45 -6.42
C ASP A 336 -37.13 1.45 -7.54
N VAL A 337 -37.68 0.27 -7.21
CA VAL A 337 -38.15 -0.73 -8.19
C VAL A 337 -39.41 -0.32 -8.94
N SER A 338 -40.12 0.73 -8.49
CA SER A 338 -41.29 1.25 -9.21
C SER A 338 -40.90 1.94 -10.53
N VAL A 339 -39.63 2.30 -10.70
CA VAL A 339 -39.09 2.79 -11.96
C VAL A 339 -38.85 1.59 -12.89
N ALA A 340 -39.52 1.56 -14.05
CA ALA A 340 -39.51 0.41 -14.96
C ALA A 340 -38.09 -0.02 -15.39
N SER A 341 -37.16 0.93 -15.55
CA SER A 341 -35.75 0.65 -15.89
C SER A 341 -34.89 0.22 -14.68
N ASN A 342 -35.49 0.05 -13.51
CA ASN A 342 -34.84 -0.28 -12.24
C ASN A 342 -35.58 -1.39 -11.47
N ALA A 343 -36.40 -2.20 -12.15
CA ALA A 343 -37.26 -3.19 -11.52
C ALA A 343 -36.50 -4.25 -10.67
N THR A 344 -35.18 -4.36 -10.84
CA THR A 344 -34.31 -5.29 -10.10
C THR A 344 -33.11 -4.60 -9.45
N PHE A 345 -33.24 -3.32 -9.07
CA PHE A 345 -32.17 -2.50 -8.50
C PHE A 345 -30.93 -2.36 -9.43
N ASN A 346 -31.17 -2.29 -10.75
CA ASN A 346 -30.17 -2.15 -11.81
C ASN A 346 -30.15 -0.77 -12.49
N GLY A 347 -30.80 0.21 -11.86
CA GLY A 347 -30.83 1.61 -12.26
C GLY A 347 -29.50 2.32 -12.02
N ALA A 348 -29.52 3.64 -12.18
CA ALA A 348 -28.36 4.50 -11.90
C ALA A 348 -28.47 5.06 -10.49
N TYR A 349 -27.45 4.79 -9.67
CA TYR A 349 -27.32 5.31 -8.32
C TYR A 349 -26.09 6.22 -8.24
N ALA A 350 -26.23 7.37 -7.59
CA ALA A 350 -25.22 8.40 -7.55
C ALA A 350 -24.97 8.90 -6.13
N VAL A 351 -23.75 9.36 -5.86
CA VAL A 351 -23.32 9.94 -4.58
C VAL A 351 -23.03 11.44 -4.76
N GLY A 352 -23.37 12.23 -3.74
CA GLY A 352 -23.21 13.68 -3.74
C GLY A 352 -24.19 14.38 -4.68
N VAL A 353 -25.39 13.83 -4.86
CA VAL A 353 -26.39 14.34 -5.81
C VAL A 353 -26.82 15.77 -5.46
N TYR A 354 -27.01 16.05 -4.16
CA TYR A 354 -27.37 17.41 -3.73
C TYR A 354 -26.19 18.37 -3.94
N VAL A 355 -24.96 18.06 -3.58
CA VAL A 355 -23.85 19.00 -3.83
C VAL A 355 -23.47 19.15 -5.31
N SER A 356 -23.64 18.11 -6.12
CA SER A 356 -23.24 18.08 -7.54
C SER A 356 -24.27 18.67 -8.51
N GLY A 357 -25.54 18.83 -8.10
CA GLY A 357 -26.59 19.52 -8.85
C GLY A 357 -26.98 18.95 -10.22
N GLY A 358 -28.29 18.98 -10.52
CA GLY A 358 -28.84 18.49 -11.78
C GLY A 358 -29.07 19.55 -12.85
N GLY A 359 -28.20 20.55 -12.99
CA GLY A 359 -28.40 21.62 -13.98
C GLY A 359 -28.61 21.10 -15.41
N ALA A 360 -29.35 21.85 -16.22
CA ALA A 360 -29.72 21.45 -17.58
C ALA A 360 -28.56 21.52 -18.60
N ASN A 361 -27.44 22.16 -18.23
CA ASN A 361 -26.45 22.67 -19.18
C ASN A 361 -25.03 22.07 -19.03
N GLY A 362 -24.92 20.81 -18.62
CA GLY A 362 -23.67 20.02 -18.71
C GLY A 362 -23.56 19.24 -20.04
N PRO A 363 -22.41 18.61 -20.35
CA PRO A 363 -22.30 17.68 -21.49
C PRO A 363 -23.31 16.52 -21.39
N VAL A 364 -23.85 16.27 -20.18
CA VAL A 364 -25.04 15.45 -19.94
C VAL A 364 -26.03 16.28 -19.09
N PRO A 365 -27.18 16.70 -19.64
CA PRO A 365 -28.25 17.34 -18.87
C PRO A 365 -28.65 16.48 -17.66
N ASN A 366 -28.89 17.09 -16.50
CA ASN A 366 -29.14 16.37 -15.23
C ASN A 366 -27.97 15.46 -14.78
N GLY A 367 -26.74 15.73 -15.24
CA GLY A 367 -25.57 14.91 -14.95
C GLY A 367 -25.30 14.63 -13.47
N GLY A 368 -25.66 15.53 -12.54
CA GLY A 368 -25.53 15.27 -11.10
C GLY A 368 -26.47 14.19 -10.57
N PHE A 369 -27.66 14.01 -11.17
CA PHE A 369 -28.58 12.93 -10.79
C PHE A 369 -28.18 11.57 -11.37
N TYR A 370 -27.40 11.57 -12.46
CA TYR A 370 -26.93 10.33 -13.09
C TYR A 370 -25.54 9.93 -12.58
N PHE A 371 -24.56 10.83 -12.62
CA PHE A 371 -23.17 10.54 -12.24
C PHE A 371 -22.84 10.91 -10.79
N GLY A 372 -23.61 11.80 -10.15
CA GLY A 372 -23.22 12.37 -8.86
C GLY A 372 -21.91 13.13 -8.98
N ILE A 373 -20.90 12.75 -8.19
CA ILE A 373 -19.51 13.24 -8.28
C ILE A 373 -18.54 12.25 -8.96
N ARG A 374 -19.00 11.07 -9.36
CA ARG A 374 -18.17 9.97 -9.86
C ARG A 374 -18.11 9.92 -11.39
N ARG A 375 -17.25 9.05 -11.95
CA ARG A 375 -17.04 8.92 -13.42
C ARG A 375 -18.23 8.25 -14.12
N VAL A 376 -18.85 7.27 -13.46
CA VAL A 376 -20.05 6.55 -13.91
C VAL A 376 -21.05 6.44 -12.75
N PRO A 377 -22.36 6.24 -13.00
CA PRO A 377 -23.28 5.82 -11.94
C PRO A 377 -22.85 4.47 -11.35
N TYR A 378 -23.23 4.21 -10.11
CA TYR A 378 -23.26 2.85 -9.60
C TYR A 378 -24.47 2.12 -10.15
N SER A 379 -24.26 0.95 -10.73
CA SER A 379 -25.33 0.16 -11.31
C SER A 379 -24.92 -1.30 -11.41
N THR A 380 -25.90 -2.20 -11.35
CA THR A 380 -25.68 -3.60 -11.75
C THR A 380 -25.82 -3.82 -13.26
N ASP A 381 -26.20 -2.80 -14.03
CA ASP A 381 -26.24 -2.85 -15.49
C ASP A 381 -24.89 -2.41 -16.07
N MET A 382 -24.19 -3.34 -16.73
CA MET A 382 -22.86 -3.10 -17.35
C MET A 382 -22.88 -2.03 -18.45
N THR A 383 -24.06 -1.68 -18.99
CA THR A 383 -24.20 -0.59 -19.97
C THR A 383 -24.24 0.80 -19.33
N ARG A 384 -24.47 0.87 -18.01
CA ARG A 384 -24.42 2.10 -17.21
C ARG A 384 -23.11 2.21 -16.45
N ASP A 385 -22.71 1.09 -15.83
CA ASP A 385 -21.50 0.96 -15.03
C ASP A 385 -20.67 -0.22 -15.55
N PRO A 386 -19.68 0.01 -16.43
CA PRO A 386 -18.84 -1.04 -16.99
C PRO A 386 -17.60 -1.33 -16.14
N LEU A 387 -17.51 -0.77 -14.92
CA LEU A 387 -16.32 -0.92 -14.08
C LEU A 387 -16.12 -2.38 -13.65
N THR A 388 -14.86 -2.77 -13.60
CA THR A 388 -14.36 -4.12 -13.30
C THR A 388 -12.98 -3.99 -12.68
N LEU A 389 -12.42 -5.08 -12.13
CA LEU A 389 -11.15 -5.08 -11.40
C LEU A 389 -10.00 -4.41 -12.18
N LYS A 390 -9.91 -4.53 -13.51
CA LYS A 390 -8.84 -3.84 -14.28
C LYS A 390 -8.88 -2.32 -14.16
N HIS A 391 -10.05 -1.73 -13.92
CA HIS A 391 -10.24 -0.28 -13.90
C HIS A 391 -9.73 0.38 -12.61
N VAL A 392 -9.18 -0.40 -11.67
CA VAL A 392 -8.40 0.16 -10.55
C VAL A 392 -7.01 0.59 -11.00
N GLY A 393 -6.48 -0.04 -12.07
CA GLY A 393 -5.14 0.18 -12.59
C GLY A 393 -5.09 1.24 -13.68
N ASN A 394 -4.01 2.04 -13.70
CA ASN A 394 -3.79 3.06 -14.73
C ASN A 394 -3.69 2.45 -16.14
N GLY A 395 -4.26 3.17 -17.11
CA GLY A 395 -4.19 2.83 -18.53
C GLY A 395 -5.34 1.95 -19.05
N ALA A 396 -6.32 1.59 -18.21
CA ALA A 396 -7.50 0.84 -18.63
C ALA A 396 -8.67 1.78 -18.99
N PRO A 397 -8.97 2.03 -20.29
CA PRO A 397 -10.04 2.95 -20.68
C PRO A 397 -11.43 2.39 -20.34
N ILE A 398 -12.32 3.27 -19.92
CA ILE A 398 -13.72 2.97 -19.62
C ILE A 398 -14.51 3.03 -20.93
N ASN A 399 -15.11 1.91 -21.32
CA ASN A 399 -15.85 1.77 -22.58
C ASN A 399 -17.24 1.16 -22.34
N GLY A 400 -18.19 1.47 -23.22
CA GLY A 400 -19.52 0.83 -23.22
C GLY A 400 -20.58 1.52 -22.36
N SER A 401 -20.25 2.62 -21.69
CA SER A 401 -21.21 3.49 -21.01
C SER A 401 -20.88 4.98 -21.19
N PRO A 402 -21.85 5.89 -20.97
CA PRO A 402 -21.54 7.30 -20.76
C PRO A 402 -20.59 7.46 -19.57
N THR A 403 -19.51 8.23 -19.75
CA THR A 403 -18.54 8.53 -18.70
C THR A 403 -18.40 10.04 -18.54
N ARG A 404 -18.45 10.54 -17.31
CA ARG A 404 -18.41 11.99 -17.03
C ARG A 404 -17.02 12.60 -17.26
N PHE A 405 -15.96 11.90 -16.84
CA PHE A 405 -14.56 12.29 -16.98
C PHE A 405 -13.65 11.05 -16.85
N GLY A 406 -12.38 11.15 -17.27
CA GLY A 406 -11.39 10.08 -17.08
C GLY A 406 -11.63 8.79 -17.90
N ALA A 407 -12.32 8.89 -19.04
CA ALA A 407 -12.64 7.73 -19.88
C ALA A 407 -11.42 7.04 -20.50
N ASP A 408 -10.29 7.75 -20.64
CA ASP A 408 -9.02 7.21 -21.14
C ASP A 408 -8.30 6.30 -20.13
N GLY A 409 -8.70 6.35 -18.86
CA GLY A 409 -8.17 5.52 -17.79
C GLY A 409 -6.77 5.88 -17.32
N THR A 410 -6.20 7.02 -17.74
CA THR A 410 -4.80 7.37 -17.43
C THR A 410 -4.51 7.51 -15.95
N ASN A 411 -5.53 7.87 -15.16
CA ASN A 411 -5.44 8.12 -13.72
C ASN A 411 -6.47 7.30 -12.93
N ASN A 412 -6.77 6.08 -13.38
CA ASN A 412 -7.65 5.14 -12.68
C ASN A 412 -7.23 4.84 -11.24
N SER A 413 -5.92 4.87 -10.97
CA SER A 413 -5.36 4.57 -9.65
C SER A 413 -5.53 5.69 -8.64
N GLU A 414 -6.08 6.84 -9.03
CA GLU A 414 -6.55 7.85 -8.10
C GLU A 414 -7.58 7.21 -7.15
N VAL A 415 -7.51 7.52 -5.85
CA VAL A 415 -8.20 6.74 -4.82
C VAL A 415 -9.71 6.75 -4.99
N HIS A 416 -10.32 7.83 -5.46
CA HIS A 416 -11.77 7.84 -5.73
C HIS A 416 -12.09 7.00 -6.97
N GLY A 417 -11.28 7.09 -8.03
CA GLY A 417 -11.43 6.22 -9.20
C GLY A 417 -11.27 4.72 -8.86
N THR A 418 -10.35 4.40 -7.97
CA THR A 418 -10.17 3.05 -7.41
C THR A 418 -11.38 2.64 -6.55
N GLY A 419 -11.89 3.56 -5.74
CA GLY A 419 -13.05 3.34 -4.87
C GLY A 419 -14.33 3.06 -5.63
N GLU A 420 -14.56 3.71 -6.78
CA GLU A 420 -15.71 3.45 -7.64
C GLU A 420 -15.84 1.96 -7.98
N VAL A 421 -14.73 1.30 -8.34
CA VAL A 421 -14.71 -0.13 -8.67
C VAL A 421 -15.12 -0.98 -7.46
N TRP A 422 -14.62 -0.64 -6.26
CA TRP A 422 -14.96 -1.35 -5.04
C TRP A 422 -16.43 -1.16 -4.65
N THR A 423 -16.94 0.07 -4.72
CA THR A 423 -18.36 0.35 -4.48
C THR A 423 -19.24 -0.41 -5.44
N THR A 424 -18.90 -0.45 -6.73
CA THR A 424 -19.64 -1.22 -7.74
C THR A 424 -19.69 -2.70 -7.39
N MET A 425 -18.59 -3.31 -6.93
CA MET A 425 -18.57 -4.70 -6.46
C MET A 425 -19.48 -4.90 -5.24
N LEU A 426 -19.41 -4.02 -4.24
CA LEU A 426 -20.27 -4.09 -3.06
C LEU A 426 -21.75 -3.83 -3.39
N TRP A 427 -22.03 -2.98 -4.38
CA TRP A 427 -23.37 -2.72 -4.88
C TRP A 427 -23.97 -3.94 -5.55
N GLU A 428 -23.19 -4.71 -6.33
CA GLU A 428 -23.64 -5.99 -6.89
C GLU A 428 -24.04 -6.99 -5.79
N CYS A 429 -23.24 -7.07 -4.71
CA CYS A 429 -23.55 -7.88 -3.53
C CYS A 429 -24.83 -7.39 -2.84
N TYR A 430 -24.98 -6.09 -2.62
CA TYR A 430 -26.17 -5.60 -1.93
C TYR A 430 -27.43 -5.71 -2.79
N ALA A 431 -27.32 -5.44 -4.09
CA ALA A 431 -28.43 -5.60 -5.03
C ALA A 431 -28.92 -7.04 -5.10
N SER A 432 -28.09 -8.07 -4.86
CA SER A 432 -28.57 -9.45 -4.75
C SER A 432 -29.45 -9.65 -3.51
N LEU A 433 -29.06 -9.11 -2.36
CA LEU A 433 -29.89 -9.11 -1.15
C LEU A 433 -31.19 -8.31 -1.32
N LEU A 434 -31.15 -7.21 -2.08
CA LEU A 434 -32.35 -6.42 -2.40
C LEU A 434 -33.28 -7.15 -3.36
N ARG A 435 -32.77 -7.90 -4.34
CA ARG A 435 -33.61 -8.73 -5.21
C ARG A 435 -34.36 -9.81 -4.44
N ASP A 436 -33.80 -10.27 -3.33
CA ASP A 436 -34.47 -11.21 -2.41
C ASP A 436 -35.64 -10.61 -1.63
N THR A 437 -35.88 -9.30 -1.77
CA THR A 437 -37.08 -8.64 -1.23
C THR A 437 -38.23 -8.60 -2.23
N LEU A 438 -38.04 -9.13 -3.44
CA LEU A 438 -38.99 -9.07 -4.54
C LEU A 438 -39.73 -10.40 -4.73
N GLY A 439 -40.82 -10.35 -5.50
CA GLY A 439 -41.65 -11.51 -5.84
C GLY A 439 -42.69 -11.88 -4.78
N ASP A 440 -43.46 -12.95 -5.05
CA ASP A 440 -44.61 -13.36 -4.22
C ASP A 440 -44.20 -13.96 -2.86
N LYS A 441 -42.95 -14.43 -2.74
CA LYS A 441 -42.39 -15.07 -1.55
C LYS A 441 -40.95 -14.60 -1.32
N PRO A 442 -40.75 -13.33 -0.92
CA PRO A 442 -39.41 -12.79 -0.71
C PRO A 442 -38.72 -13.48 0.46
N ARG A 443 -37.39 -13.64 0.36
CA ARG A 443 -36.55 -14.19 1.44
C ARG A 443 -36.35 -13.16 2.56
N PHE A 444 -36.35 -11.87 2.22
CA PHE A 444 -36.17 -10.77 3.16
C PHE A 444 -37.19 -9.65 2.96
N THR A 445 -37.48 -8.87 4.01
CA THR A 445 -37.98 -7.50 3.80
C THR A 445 -36.81 -6.59 3.41
N PHE A 446 -37.12 -5.39 2.88
CA PHE A 446 -36.10 -4.39 2.57
C PHE A 446 -35.22 -4.05 3.77
N GLU A 447 -35.82 -3.86 4.95
CA GLU A 447 -35.10 -3.56 6.19
C GLU A 447 -34.22 -4.73 6.63
N GLN A 448 -34.66 -5.98 6.42
CA GLN A 448 -33.85 -7.15 6.71
C GLN A 448 -32.63 -7.24 5.78
N ALA A 449 -32.80 -7.00 4.48
CA ALA A 449 -31.70 -6.96 3.52
C ALA A 449 -30.70 -5.85 3.86
N GLN A 450 -31.17 -4.64 4.21
CA GLN A 450 -30.32 -3.52 4.63
C GLN A 450 -29.56 -3.82 5.92
N GLN A 451 -30.24 -4.32 6.96
CA GLN A 451 -29.61 -4.69 8.22
C GLN A 451 -28.53 -5.76 8.01
N ARG A 452 -28.82 -6.74 7.15
CA ARG A 452 -27.90 -7.83 6.86
C ARG A 452 -26.65 -7.38 6.14
N MET A 453 -26.78 -6.50 5.13
CA MET A 453 -25.62 -5.92 4.45
C MET A 453 -24.79 -5.02 5.38
N LYS A 454 -25.43 -4.30 6.30
CA LYS A 454 -24.74 -3.52 7.34
C LYS A 454 -23.90 -4.41 8.26
N GLU A 455 -24.44 -5.54 8.70
CA GLU A 455 -23.71 -6.53 9.51
C GLU A 455 -22.52 -7.12 8.75
N TYR A 456 -22.71 -7.47 7.47
CA TYR A 456 -21.61 -7.91 6.60
C TYR A 456 -20.52 -6.86 6.45
N LEU A 457 -20.89 -5.59 6.28
CA LEU A 457 -19.94 -4.49 6.16
C LEU A 457 -19.06 -4.38 7.42
N VAL A 458 -19.65 -4.30 8.62
CA VAL A 458 -18.88 -4.18 9.87
C VAL A 458 -18.01 -5.40 10.13
N ALA A 459 -18.55 -6.60 9.98
CA ALA A 459 -17.81 -7.83 10.25
C ALA A 459 -16.67 -8.05 9.24
N SER A 460 -16.88 -7.72 7.97
CA SER A 460 -15.84 -7.86 6.93
C SER A 460 -14.73 -6.82 7.09
N LEU A 461 -15.03 -5.57 7.45
CA LEU A 461 -14.02 -4.57 7.78
C LEU A 461 -13.11 -5.06 8.92
N ARG A 462 -13.68 -5.67 9.97
CA ARG A 462 -12.91 -6.26 11.08
C ARG A 462 -12.05 -7.45 10.69
N ALA A 463 -12.46 -8.22 9.69
CA ALA A 463 -11.72 -9.37 9.18
C ALA A 463 -10.68 -8.99 8.11
N THR A 464 -10.75 -7.78 7.59
CA THR A 464 -9.86 -7.29 6.53
C THR A 464 -8.47 -7.00 7.12
N PRO A 465 -7.38 -7.51 6.51
CA PRO A 465 -6.02 -7.27 7.00
C PRO A 465 -5.61 -5.80 6.82
N VAL A 466 -4.55 -5.37 7.49
CA VAL A 466 -3.93 -4.05 7.26
C VAL A 466 -3.38 -3.97 5.84
N ASN A 467 -3.55 -2.81 5.21
CA ASN A 467 -3.12 -2.52 3.84
C ASN A 467 -3.61 -3.58 2.85
N PRO A 468 -4.92 -3.92 2.88
CA PRO A 468 -5.47 -5.03 2.14
C PRO A 468 -5.36 -4.80 0.63
N THR A 469 -5.22 -5.88 -0.12
CA THR A 469 -5.53 -5.92 -1.55
C THR A 469 -7.04 -6.05 -1.75
N PHE A 470 -7.53 -5.73 -2.96
CA PHE A 470 -8.94 -5.93 -3.34
C PHE A 470 -9.45 -7.35 -3.08
N LEU A 471 -8.63 -8.35 -3.37
CA LEU A 471 -9.05 -9.75 -3.22
C LEU A 471 -9.01 -10.21 -1.76
N GLU A 472 -8.14 -9.64 -0.91
CA GLU A 472 -8.20 -9.92 0.54
C GLU A 472 -9.44 -9.29 1.19
N ALA A 473 -9.81 -8.07 0.80
CA ALA A 473 -11.06 -7.44 1.26
C ALA A 473 -12.30 -8.20 0.77
N ARG A 474 -12.28 -8.68 -0.49
CA ARG A 474 -13.28 -9.59 -1.04
C ARG A 474 -13.38 -10.86 -0.20
N ASP A 475 -12.26 -11.52 0.04
CA ASP A 475 -12.22 -12.80 0.77
C ASP A 475 -12.65 -12.63 2.23
N ALA A 476 -12.38 -11.48 2.86
CA ALA A 476 -12.90 -11.15 4.17
C ALA A 476 -14.44 -11.07 4.18
N LEU A 477 -15.04 -10.38 3.20
CA LEU A 477 -16.50 -10.32 3.04
C LEU A 477 -17.10 -11.70 2.76
N LEU A 478 -16.49 -12.47 1.86
CA LEU A 478 -16.95 -13.81 1.51
C LEU A 478 -16.83 -14.79 2.69
N ALA A 479 -15.78 -14.70 3.50
CA ALA A 479 -15.64 -15.52 4.70
C ALA A 479 -16.75 -15.25 5.71
N VAL A 480 -17.08 -13.98 5.94
CA VAL A 480 -18.21 -13.58 6.80
C VAL A 480 -19.54 -14.03 6.21
N ALA A 481 -19.74 -13.85 4.90
CA ALA A 481 -20.94 -14.31 4.20
C ALA A 481 -21.12 -15.82 4.34
N TYR A 482 -20.06 -16.61 4.09
CA TYR A 482 -20.10 -18.07 4.21
C TYR A 482 -20.40 -18.54 5.64
N ALA A 483 -19.85 -17.86 6.65
CA ALA A 483 -20.08 -18.18 8.05
C ALA A 483 -21.55 -17.93 8.48
N LEU A 484 -22.23 -16.98 7.84
CA LEU A 484 -23.60 -16.60 8.18
C LEU A 484 -24.65 -17.28 7.28
N ASP A 485 -24.45 -17.33 5.96
CA ASP A 485 -25.39 -17.90 5.00
C ASP A 485 -24.75 -18.23 3.65
N LYS A 486 -24.89 -19.49 3.26
CA LYS A 486 -24.28 -20.02 2.03
C LYS A 486 -24.95 -19.50 0.74
N THR A 487 -26.20 -19.03 0.83
CA THR A 487 -26.91 -18.42 -0.31
C THR A 487 -26.28 -17.07 -0.63
N ASP A 488 -26.07 -16.24 0.39
CA ASP A 488 -25.45 -14.91 0.25
C ASP A 488 -24.02 -15.04 -0.23
N TYR A 489 -23.28 -16.02 0.30
CA TYR A 489 -21.94 -16.36 -0.18
C TYR A 489 -21.91 -16.67 -1.68
N ALA A 490 -22.84 -17.50 -2.17
CA ALA A 490 -22.91 -17.86 -3.58
C ALA A 490 -23.27 -16.66 -4.47
N GLU A 491 -24.20 -15.82 -4.04
CA GLU A 491 -24.58 -14.59 -4.76
C GLU A 491 -23.46 -13.54 -4.74
N PHE A 492 -22.73 -13.39 -3.64
CA PHE A 492 -21.60 -12.46 -3.54
C PHE A 492 -20.45 -12.89 -4.45
N TRP A 493 -20.21 -14.20 -4.56
CA TRP A 493 -19.26 -14.70 -5.56
C TRP A 493 -19.67 -14.34 -6.99
N GLN A 494 -20.95 -14.48 -7.35
CA GLN A 494 -21.45 -14.05 -8.66
C GLN A 494 -21.23 -12.55 -8.87
N ALA A 495 -21.49 -11.73 -7.85
CA ALA A 495 -21.27 -10.28 -7.88
C ALA A 495 -19.81 -9.92 -8.14
N PHE A 496 -18.86 -10.53 -7.43
CA PHE A 496 -17.43 -10.29 -7.64
C PHE A 496 -16.94 -10.81 -8.99
N ALA A 497 -17.31 -12.03 -9.38
CA ALA A 497 -16.91 -12.61 -10.66
C ALA A 497 -17.42 -11.79 -11.85
N LYS A 498 -18.66 -11.28 -11.79
CA LYS A 498 -19.21 -10.37 -12.81
C LYS A 498 -18.34 -9.12 -13.02
N ARG A 499 -17.63 -8.68 -11.98
CA ARG A 499 -16.77 -7.50 -11.96
C ARG A 499 -15.28 -7.84 -12.11
N GLY A 500 -14.94 -9.02 -12.61
CA GLY A 500 -13.56 -9.42 -12.90
C GLY A 500 -12.77 -9.85 -11.65
N ALA A 501 -13.43 -10.03 -10.50
CA ALA A 501 -12.84 -10.49 -9.25
C ALA A 501 -13.26 -11.94 -8.92
N GLY A 502 -13.26 -12.81 -9.92
CA GLY A 502 -13.57 -14.24 -9.83
C GLY A 502 -12.51 -15.07 -9.08
N VAL A 503 -12.73 -16.39 -9.03
CA VAL A 503 -11.96 -17.30 -8.16
C VAL A 503 -10.46 -17.37 -8.51
N ASN A 504 -10.07 -17.05 -9.74
CA ASN A 504 -8.68 -17.04 -10.21
C ASN A 504 -8.11 -15.64 -10.45
N ALA A 505 -8.82 -14.59 -10.02
CA ALA A 505 -8.34 -13.21 -10.19
C ALA A 505 -7.03 -13.01 -9.42
N VAL A 506 -6.19 -12.10 -9.91
CA VAL A 506 -4.98 -11.63 -9.22
C VAL A 506 -5.18 -10.17 -8.87
N ALA A 507 -5.01 -9.82 -7.59
CA ALA A 507 -5.07 -8.43 -7.17
C ALA A 507 -3.87 -7.66 -7.73
N PRO A 508 -3.98 -6.35 -7.99
CA PRO A 508 -2.79 -5.56 -8.27
C PRO A 508 -1.82 -5.55 -7.09
N GLU A 509 -0.55 -5.28 -7.34
CA GLU A 509 0.50 -5.36 -6.32
C GLU A 509 0.22 -4.39 -5.17
N ARG A 510 0.26 -4.90 -3.93
CA ARG A 510 -0.15 -4.21 -2.70
C ARG A 510 0.36 -2.78 -2.58
N PHE A 511 1.62 -2.54 -2.97
CA PHE A 511 2.28 -1.24 -2.86
C PHE A 511 2.46 -0.52 -4.22
N SER A 512 1.74 -0.93 -5.26
CA SER A 512 1.74 -0.22 -6.54
C SER A 512 0.99 1.12 -6.41
N THR A 513 1.62 2.20 -6.87
CA THR A 513 0.99 3.54 -6.99
C THR A 513 0.02 3.66 -8.15
N ALA A 514 0.16 2.79 -9.13
CA ALA A 514 -0.64 2.75 -10.33
C ALA A 514 -1.66 1.61 -10.32
N ASN A 515 -1.76 0.88 -9.20
CA ASN A 515 -2.52 -0.35 -9.01
C ASN A 515 -2.33 -1.35 -10.19
N LEU A 516 -1.08 -1.58 -10.59
CA LEU A 516 -0.74 -2.53 -11.66
C LEU A 516 -0.43 -3.92 -11.11
N GLY A 517 -0.39 -4.92 -12.00
CA GLY A 517 -0.15 -6.33 -11.67
C GLY A 517 -1.41 -7.17 -11.49
N GLY A 518 -2.59 -6.55 -11.57
CA GLY A 518 -3.87 -7.26 -11.45
C GLY A 518 -4.25 -8.01 -12.73
N VAL A 519 -4.96 -9.13 -12.55
CA VAL A 519 -5.49 -9.95 -13.64
C VAL A 519 -6.96 -10.24 -13.34
N GLU A 520 -7.84 -9.92 -14.29
CA GLU A 520 -9.26 -10.20 -14.13
C GLU A 520 -9.56 -11.69 -14.30
N ASP A 521 -10.52 -12.16 -13.51
CA ASP A 521 -11.17 -13.44 -13.72
C ASP A 521 -12.67 -13.28 -13.57
N PHE A 522 -13.44 -13.90 -14.46
CA PHE A 522 -14.90 -13.88 -14.43
C PHE A 522 -15.48 -15.26 -14.09
N SER A 523 -14.61 -16.22 -13.77
CA SER A 523 -15.02 -17.60 -13.50
C SER A 523 -15.56 -17.78 -12.07
N LEU A 524 -16.48 -18.73 -11.95
CA LEU A 524 -17.01 -19.28 -10.71
C LEU A 524 -16.69 -20.77 -10.66
N GLY A 525 -16.80 -21.40 -9.49
CA GLY A 525 -16.64 -22.83 -9.33
C GLY A 525 -15.53 -23.21 -8.36
N GLY A 526 -15.01 -24.43 -8.50
CA GLY A 526 -13.91 -24.92 -7.68
C GLY A 526 -12.62 -24.17 -7.96
N ALA A 527 -11.89 -23.80 -6.90
CA ALA A 527 -10.56 -23.23 -7.01
C ALA A 527 -9.74 -23.67 -5.81
N MET A 528 -8.45 -23.85 -6.03
CA MET A 528 -7.51 -24.29 -5.03
C MET A 528 -6.29 -23.41 -5.08
N THR A 529 -5.76 -23.08 -3.90
CA THR A 529 -4.43 -22.52 -3.75
C THR A 529 -3.57 -23.44 -2.90
N ILE A 530 -2.25 -23.35 -3.06
CA ILE A 530 -1.30 -24.02 -2.18
C ILE A 530 -0.91 -23.04 -1.08
N SER A 531 -1.29 -23.36 0.16
CA SER A 531 -0.99 -22.54 1.35
C SER A 531 0.43 -22.75 1.86
N SER A 532 0.99 -23.95 1.71
CA SER A 532 2.38 -24.24 2.09
C SER A 532 2.90 -25.51 1.43
N ILE A 533 4.21 -25.57 1.23
CA ILE A 533 4.94 -26.76 0.78
C ILE A 533 6.19 -26.91 1.64
N SER A 534 6.46 -28.12 2.11
CA SER A 534 7.73 -28.46 2.75
C SER A 534 8.15 -29.88 2.41
N ILE A 535 9.47 -30.12 2.43
CA ILE A 535 10.05 -31.45 2.34
C ILE A 535 11.06 -31.60 3.47
N ASP A 536 10.91 -32.65 4.26
CA ASP A 536 11.78 -32.96 5.40
C ASP A 536 12.18 -34.44 5.38
N ASP A 537 12.97 -34.87 6.36
CA ASP A 537 13.52 -36.21 6.56
C ASP A 537 12.71 -37.05 7.57
N SER A 538 11.44 -36.72 7.81
CA SER A 538 10.67 -37.24 8.95
C SER A 538 10.24 -38.72 8.91
N ILE A 539 10.70 -39.55 7.97
CA ILE A 539 10.27 -40.95 7.82
C ILE A 539 11.38 -41.93 8.21
N ASP A 540 12.52 -41.83 7.55
CA ASP A 540 13.72 -42.65 7.79
C ASP A 540 14.94 -41.75 7.58
N SER A 541 15.45 -41.23 8.69
CA SER A 541 16.54 -40.26 8.76
C SER A 541 17.60 -40.73 9.72
N CYS A 542 18.85 -40.38 9.43
CA CYS A 542 19.96 -40.68 10.31
C CYS A 542 20.36 -39.51 11.23
N GLN A 543 19.89 -38.29 10.96
CA GLN A 543 20.24 -37.08 11.73
C GLN A 543 19.04 -36.28 12.28
N THR A 544 17.83 -36.53 11.76
CA THR A 544 16.58 -35.82 12.09
C THR A 544 16.78 -34.29 12.14
N ASN A 545 17.29 -33.71 11.06
CA ASN A 545 17.66 -32.29 10.97
C ASN A 545 16.61 -31.45 10.19
N GLY A 546 15.54 -32.09 9.73
CA GLY A 546 14.46 -31.48 8.95
C GLY A 546 14.80 -31.24 7.48
N LEU A 547 15.90 -31.79 6.96
CA LEU A 547 16.35 -31.68 5.56
C LEU A 547 16.51 -33.09 5.01
N LEU A 548 15.90 -33.36 3.86
CA LEU A 548 16.03 -34.66 3.22
C LEU A 548 17.44 -34.82 2.63
N ASP A 549 18.22 -35.74 3.20
CA ASP A 549 19.61 -36.00 2.81
C ASP A 549 19.79 -37.30 2.02
N GLY A 550 20.97 -37.47 1.41
CA GLY A 550 21.26 -38.59 0.52
C GLY A 550 21.24 -39.94 1.25
N GLY A 551 20.36 -40.83 0.82
CA GLY A 551 20.13 -42.14 1.45
C GLY A 551 18.92 -42.17 2.39
N GLU A 552 18.27 -41.03 2.62
CA GLU A 552 17.13 -40.92 3.52
C GLU A 552 15.79 -41.02 2.80
N THR A 553 14.74 -41.28 3.58
CA THR A 553 13.35 -41.13 3.14
C THR A 553 12.65 -40.15 4.06
N GLY A 554 11.92 -39.23 3.46
CA GLY A 554 11.24 -38.16 4.14
C GLY A 554 9.88 -37.89 3.53
N ALA A 555 9.34 -36.69 3.78
CA ALA A 555 7.96 -36.39 3.44
C ALA A 555 7.80 -35.01 2.80
N LEU A 556 7.33 -35.01 1.55
CA LEU A 556 6.79 -33.83 0.89
C LEU A 556 5.37 -33.59 1.42
N ARG A 557 5.16 -32.46 2.11
CA ARG A 557 3.86 -32.00 2.59
C ARG A 557 3.39 -30.84 1.73
N ILE A 558 2.18 -30.95 1.21
CA ILE A 558 1.52 -29.91 0.41
C ILE A 558 0.21 -29.59 1.09
N THR A 559 0.06 -28.36 1.60
CA THR A 559 -1.20 -27.89 2.17
C THR A 559 -1.96 -27.13 1.11
N LEU A 560 -3.12 -27.66 0.74
CA LEU A 560 -4.04 -27.04 -0.19
C LEU A 560 -5.17 -26.36 0.58
N ARG A 561 -5.67 -25.23 0.05
CA ARG A 561 -6.87 -24.55 0.54
C ARG A 561 -7.87 -24.37 -0.59
N ASN A 562 -9.12 -24.74 -0.33
CA ASN A 562 -10.22 -24.50 -1.26
C ASN A 562 -10.64 -23.02 -1.17
N THR A 563 -10.35 -22.28 -2.23
CA THR A 563 -10.66 -20.86 -2.39
C THR A 563 -11.84 -20.62 -3.33
N GLY A 564 -12.46 -21.69 -3.83
CA GLY A 564 -13.59 -21.62 -4.75
C GLY A 564 -14.95 -21.55 -4.05
N THR A 565 -15.98 -21.64 -4.87
CA THR A 565 -17.39 -21.61 -4.45
C THR A 565 -17.93 -23.00 -4.11
N ASN A 566 -17.31 -24.05 -4.63
CA ASN A 566 -17.82 -25.41 -4.61
C ASN A 566 -17.03 -26.31 -3.66
N ARG A 567 -17.71 -27.32 -3.10
CA ARG A 567 -17.03 -28.45 -2.49
C ARG A 567 -16.30 -29.23 -3.58
N LEU A 568 -15.04 -29.56 -3.35
CA LEU A 568 -14.22 -30.35 -4.26
C LEU A 568 -14.14 -31.79 -3.75
N GLU A 569 -14.45 -32.77 -4.59
CA GLU A 569 -14.59 -34.18 -4.19
C GLU A 569 -13.61 -35.12 -4.90
N ALA A 570 -13.00 -34.70 -5.99
CA ALA A 570 -12.16 -35.52 -6.86
C ALA A 570 -10.82 -34.83 -7.11
N THR A 571 -10.24 -34.28 -6.05
CA THR A 571 -8.99 -33.54 -6.13
C THR A 571 -7.83 -34.52 -6.14
N HIS A 572 -6.98 -34.40 -7.16
CA HIS A 572 -5.80 -35.22 -7.37
C HIS A 572 -4.56 -34.34 -7.42
N ILE A 573 -3.49 -34.77 -6.74
CA ILE A 573 -2.16 -34.19 -6.86
C ILE A 573 -1.30 -35.13 -7.71
N ALA A 574 -0.53 -34.54 -8.62
CA ALA A 574 0.59 -35.18 -9.29
C ALA A 574 1.87 -34.38 -9.05
N VAL A 575 2.87 -35.03 -8.46
CA VAL A 575 4.20 -34.47 -8.21
C VAL A 575 5.21 -35.15 -9.12
N SER A 576 6.08 -34.35 -9.75
CA SER A 576 7.17 -34.88 -10.58
C SER A 576 8.43 -34.04 -10.46
N THR A 577 9.57 -34.64 -10.79
CA THR A 577 10.84 -33.95 -10.92
C THR A 577 11.64 -34.56 -12.06
N ALA A 578 12.49 -33.76 -12.70
CA ALA A 578 13.43 -34.24 -13.70
C ALA A 578 14.69 -34.85 -13.05
N ASP A 579 14.91 -34.62 -11.75
CA ASP A 579 16.07 -35.14 -11.04
C ASP A 579 15.95 -36.65 -10.79
N SER A 580 16.92 -37.42 -11.29
CA SER A 580 16.89 -38.87 -11.16
C SER A 580 17.12 -39.37 -9.74
N HIS A 581 17.69 -38.55 -8.85
CA HIS A 581 18.04 -38.94 -7.48
C HIS A 581 16.86 -38.80 -6.51
N LEU A 582 15.91 -37.91 -6.78
CA LEU A 582 14.72 -37.72 -5.96
C LEU A 582 13.57 -38.59 -6.49
N LYS A 583 13.03 -39.45 -5.63
CA LYS A 583 11.91 -40.35 -5.96
C LYS A 583 10.73 -40.08 -5.05
N PHE A 584 9.53 -40.09 -5.61
CA PHE A 584 8.28 -40.01 -4.86
C PHE A 584 7.58 -41.36 -4.86
N ALA A 585 7.05 -41.78 -3.71
CA ALA A 585 6.22 -42.96 -3.62
C ALA A 585 4.97 -42.85 -4.53
N ASN A 586 4.47 -43.98 -5.01
CA ASN A 586 3.32 -44.07 -5.92
C ASN A 586 3.48 -43.21 -7.21
N GLY A 587 4.72 -42.97 -7.64
CA GLY A 587 4.99 -42.12 -8.80
C GLY A 587 4.67 -40.63 -8.58
N GLY A 588 4.53 -40.19 -7.33
CA GLY A 588 4.19 -38.82 -6.97
C GLY A 588 2.70 -38.47 -7.05
N ALA A 589 1.82 -39.45 -7.25
CA ALA A 589 0.38 -39.24 -7.29
C ALA A 589 -0.27 -39.46 -5.91
N ALA A 590 -1.22 -38.60 -5.54
CA ALA A 590 -2.03 -38.77 -4.34
C ALA A 590 -3.44 -38.18 -4.52
N ASP A 591 -4.44 -38.89 -4.01
CA ASP A 591 -5.80 -38.38 -3.89
C ASP A 591 -5.91 -37.49 -2.65
N VAL A 592 -6.72 -36.44 -2.76
CA VAL A 592 -6.93 -35.47 -1.71
C VAL A 592 -8.33 -35.65 -1.14
N ALA A 593 -8.45 -35.61 0.19
CA ALA A 593 -9.74 -35.65 0.84
C ALA A 593 -10.62 -34.48 0.36
N ALA A 594 -11.93 -34.74 0.25
CA ALA A 594 -12.86 -33.73 -0.21
C ALA A 594 -12.86 -32.50 0.71
N THR A 595 -12.87 -31.29 0.13
CA THR A 595 -12.72 -30.02 0.85
C THR A 595 -13.88 -29.08 0.57
N ASN A 596 -14.47 -28.52 1.61
CA ASN A 596 -15.44 -27.44 1.49
C ASN A 596 -14.73 -26.09 1.26
N PRO A 597 -15.42 -25.06 0.71
CA PRO A 597 -14.88 -23.71 0.63
C PRO A 597 -14.30 -23.22 1.97
N GLY A 598 -13.10 -22.66 1.93
CA GLY A 598 -12.36 -22.17 3.08
C GLY A 598 -11.54 -23.22 3.84
N GLU A 599 -11.82 -24.51 3.67
CA GLU A 599 -11.07 -25.59 4.33
C GLU A 599 -9.67 -25.77 3.74
N SER A 600 -8.74 -26.22 4.58
CA SER A 600 -7.40 -26.62 4.16
C SER A 600 -7.16 -28.09 4.45
N VAL A 601 -6.39 -28.75 3.59
CA VAL A 601 -6.01 -30.15 3.70
C VAL A 601 -4.54 -30.31 3.38
N THR A 602 -3.82 -31.10 4.18
CA THR A 602 -2.41 -31.40 3.94
C THR A 602 -2.26 -32.81 3.39
N VAL A 603 -1.61 -32.92 2.23
CA VAL A 603 -1.28 -34.18 1.59
C VAL A 603 0.19 -34.49 1.84
N LYS A 604 0.48 -35.74 2.20
CA LYS A 604 1.83 -36.23 2.48
C LYS A 604 2.23 -37.25 1.42
N ILE A 605 3.32 -37.00 0.72
CA ILE A 605 3.92 -37.92 -0.25
C ILE A 605 5.33 -38.27 0.22
N ASN A 606 5.62 -39.56 0.40
CA ASN A 606 6.96 -39.99 0.79
C ASN A 606 7.96 -39.68 -0.33
N ALA A 607 9.09 -39.09 0.02
CA ALA A 607 10.15 -38.71 -0.89
C ALA A 607 11.45 -39.37 -0.44
N SER A 608 12.10 -40.13 -1.30
CA SER A 608 13.39 -40.76 -1.03
C SER A 608 14.47 -40.13 -1.90
N LEU A 609 15.62 -39.82 -1.30
CA LEU A 609 16.76 -39.27 -2.01
C LEU A 609 17.86 -40.33 -2.09
N THR A 610 18.30 -40.69 -3.29
CA THR A 610 19.43 -41.63 -3.44
C THR A 610 20.72 -41.00 -2.92
N THR A 611 21.62 -41.81 -2.36
CA THR A 611 22.93 -41.36 -1.86
C THR A 611 23.67 -40.52 -2.92
N THR A 612 24.03 -39.30 -2.55
CA THR A 612 24.68 -38.30 -3.41
C THR A 612 25.72 -37.51 -2.62
N VAL A 613 26.67 -36.87 -3.32
CA VAL A 613 27.85 -36.21 -2.70
C VAL A 613 27.76 -34.67 -2.76
N GLY A 614 26.76 -34.11 -3.45
CA GLY A 614 26.60 -32.67 -3.68
C GLY A 614 25.28 -32.11 -3.16
N ILE A 615 25.22 -30.78 -3.02
CA ILE A 615 23.96 -30.05 -2.79
C ILE A 615 23.05 -30.30 -3.99
N MET A 616 21.82 -30.72 -3.74
CA MET A 616 20.82 -31.00 -4.76
C MET A 616 19.80 -29.85 -4.82
N GLN A 617 19.46 -29.42 -6.02
CA GLN A 617 18.49 -28.36 -6.27
C GLN A 617 17.42 -28.82 -7.27
N PRO A 618 16.61 -29.83 -6.93
CA PRO A 618 15.60 -30.34 -7.83
C PRO A 618 14.40 -29.38 -7.92
N ASP A 619 13.89 -29.20 -9.12
CA ASP A 619 12.62 -28.53 -9.34
C ASP A 619 11.51 -29.57 -9.21
N ILE A 620 10.59 -29.35 -8.27
CA ILE A 620 9.47 -30.24 -7.98
C ILE A 620 8.20 -29.62 -8.58
N LYS A 621 7.72 -30.18 -9.68
CA LYS A 621 6.49 -29.76 -10.34
C LYS A 621 5.30 -30.38 -9.63
N ILE A 622 4.34 -29.56 -9.24
CA ILE A 622 3.10 -29.96 -8.58
C ILE A 622 1.95 -29.55 -9.48
N ALA A 623 1.12 -30.52 -9.86
CA ALA A 623 -0.14 -30.29 -10.53
C ALA A 623 -1.29 -30.73 -9.62
N VAL A 624 -2.30 -29.88 -9.45
CA VAL A 624 -3.51 -30.17 -8.70
C VAL A 624 -4.69 -30.06 -9.64
N THR A 625 -5.47 -31.12 -9.75
CA THR A 625 -6.63 -31.18 -10.66
C THR A 625 -7.86 -31.66 -9.92
N ASP A 626 -9.00 -31.08 -10.24
CA ASP A 626 -10.32 -31.60 -9.88
C ASP A 626 -11.24 -31.36 -11.09
N ARG A 627 -12.22 -32.24 -11.30
CA ARG A 627 -13.21 -32.10 -12.39
C ARG A 627 -14.08 -30.85 -12.24
N ASP A 628 -14.22 -30.35 -11.00
CA ASP A 628 -15.09 -29.22 -10.67
C ASP A 628 -14.30 -27.89 -10.53
N MET A 629 -13.00 -27.88 -10.88
CA MET A 629 -12.18 -26.66 -10.89
C MET A 629 -12.46 -25.78 -12.11
N ALA A 630 -12.52 -24.46 -11.88
CA ALA A 630 -12.88 -23.45 -12.89
C ALA A 630 -11.79 -23.22 -13.97
N ALA A 631 -10.54 -23.56 -13.68
CA ALA A 631 -9.43 -23.43 -14.63
C ALA A 631 -9.33 -24.67 -15.53
N ASN A 632 -9.41 -24.48 -16.86
CA ASN A 632 -9.10 -25.51 -17.85
C ASN A 632 -7.62 -25.95 -17.71
N GLY A 633 -7.33 -26.90 -16.81
CA GLY A 633 -5.99 -27.48 -16.63
C GLY A 633 -5.52 -27.70 -15.18
N GLY A 634 -6.29 -27.26 -14.17
CA GLY A 634 -5.88 -27.36 -12.77
C GLY A 634 -4.79 -26.36 -12.35
N LEU A 635 -4.41 -26.38 -11.07
CA LEU A 635 -3.35 -25.54 -10.51
C LEU A 635 -1.98 -26.18 -10.82
N GLN A 636 -1.02 -25.39 -11.30
CA GLN A 636 0.37 -25.84 -11.48
C GLN A 636 1.34 -24.91 -10.76
N LEU A 637 2.32 -25.50 -10.08
CA LEU A 637 3.38 -24.79 -9.37
C LEU A 637 4.71 -25.54 -9.49
N VAL A 638 5.83 -24.82 -9.43
CA VAL A 638 7.16 -25.40 -9.29
C VAL A 638 7.72 -25.03 -7.92
N TYR A 639 7.99 -26.02 -7.08
CA TYR A 639 8.67 -25.85 -5.80
C TYR A 639 10.18 -26.06 -5.96
N LEU A 640 10.95 -25.03 -5.64
CA LEU A 640 12.41 -25.00 -5.82
C LEU A 640 13.10 -25.56 -4.57
N ALA A 641 13.12 -26.89 -4.40
CA ALA A 641 13.72 -27.49 -3.21
C ALA A 641 15.26 -27.35 -3.17
N ARG A 642 15.84 -27.34 -1.97
CA ARG A 642 17.28 -27.48 -1.70
C ARG A 642 17.47 -28.67 -0.75
N LEU A 643 18.15 -29.72 -1.22
CA LEU A 643 18.27 -31.02 -0.54
C LEU A 643 19.74 -31.46 -0.42
N ASN A 644 20.01 -32.46 0.42
CA ASN A 644 21.35 -32.97 0.72
C ASN A 644 22.30 -31.86 1.21
N VAL A 645 21.88 -31.11 2.23
CA VAL A 645 22.62 -29.94 2.73
C VAL A 645 22.80 -30.01 4.24
N SER A 646 23.93 -29.49 4.71
CA SER A 646 24.18 -29.20 6.11
C SER A 646 24.35 -27.69 6.26
N GLU A 647 23.57 -27.09 7.17
CA GLU A 647 23.61 -25.67 7.52
C GLU A 647 24.45 -25.50 8.79
N GLU A 648 25.69 -25.04 8.62
CA GLU A 648 26.68 -25.07 9.69
C GLU A 648 27.01 -23.65 10.18
N PRO A 649 26.92 -23.35 11.49
CA PRO A 649 27.30 -22.05 12.01
C PRO A 649 28.80 -21.80 11.89
N GLU A 650 29.17 -20.52 11.85
CA GLU A 650 30.58 -20.07 11.89
C GLU A 650 31.46 -20.65 10.75
N GLN A 651 30.87 -20.82 9.57
CA GLN A 651 31.54 -21.39 8.41
C GLN A 651 31.79 -20.40 7.29
N SER A 652 31.15 -19.23 7.27
CA SER A 652 31.20 -18.30 6.12
C SER A 652 31.56 -16.86 6.50
N ALA A 653 32.25 -16.18 5.59
CA ALA A 653 32.46 -14.72 5.60
C ALA A 653 31.36 -13.96 4.84
N THR A 654 30.46 -14.70 4.20
CA THR A 654 29.30 -14.19 3.47
C THR A 654 28.03 -14.74 4.08
N ASP A 655 26.94 -14.01 3.94
CA ASP A 655 25.59 -14.46 4.25
C ASP A 655 24.66 -14.11 3.08
N ASP A 656 24.27 -15.13 2.34
CA ASP A 656 23.26 -15.05 1.28
C ASP A 656 21.84 -15.17 1.85
N VAL A 657 21.67 -15.18 3.19
CA VAL A 657 20.38 -15.25 3.89
C VAL A 657 19.65 -16.59 3.71
N GLU A 658 20.23 -17.51 2.95
CA GLU A 658 19.59 -18.73 2.45
C GLU A 658 19.46 -19.86 3.47
N SER A 659 20.22 -19.78 4.56
CA SER A 659 20.15 -20.76 5.66
C SER A 659 18.89 -20.54 6.49
N ARG A 660 18.20 -21.62 6.88
CA ARG A 660 17.02 -21.57 7.77
C ARG A 660 17.36 -20.94 9.12
N ALA A 661 18.56 -21.19 9.62
CA ALA A 661 19.12 -20.54 10.81
C ALA A 661 19.87 -19.25 10.46
N THR A 662 19.99 -18.33 11.42
CA THR A 662 20.73 -17.07 11.26
C THR A 662 21.59 -16.76 12.48
N SER A 663 22.74 -16.12 12.23
CA SER A 663 23.61 -15.53 13.26
C SER A 663 23.26 -14.06 13.56
N TRP A 664 22.32 -13.45 12.82
CA TRP A 664 21.91 -12.06 13.00
C TRP A 664 20.91 -11.90 14.14
N ALA A 665 21.05 -10.81 14.88
CA ALA A 665 20.08 -10.40 15.89
C ALA A 665 19.19 -9.28 15.36
N THR A 666 17.89 -9.38 15.59
CA THR A 666 16.93 -8.30 15.31
C THR A 666 16.47 -7.67 16.62
N ASN A 667 16.21 -6.36 16.61
CA ASN A 667 15.66 -5.64 17.75
C ASN A 667 14.84 -4.44 17.26
N SER A 668 13.87 -3.99 18.05
CA SER A 668 13.10 -2.78 17.80
C SER A 668 12.85 -2.02 19.10
N ALA A 669 12.85 -0.69 19.02
CA ALA A 669 12.36 0.15 20.11
C ALA A 669 10.92 0.62 19.81
N GLY A 670 9.99 0.36 20.73
CA GLY A 670 8.66 0.99 20.76
C GLY A 670 7.46 0.11 20.37
N TRP A 671 7.61 -0.87 19.47
CA TRP A 671 6.51 -1.72 18.95
C TRP A 671 7.01 -3.09 18.45
N PRO A 672 6.15 -4.13 18.30
CA PRO A 672 6.54 -5.46 17.79
C PRO A 672 6.77 -5.48 16.26
N VAL A 673 7.30 -4.39 15.71
CA VAL A 673 7.68 -4.25 14.30
C VAL A 673 9.20 -4.22 14.23
N GLY A 674 9.81 -5.06 13.41
CA GLY A 674 11.25 -5.13 13.25
C GLY A 674 11.65 -5.95 12.02
N TRP A 675 12.97 -6.06 11.82
CA TRP A 675 13.52 -6.89 10.75
C TRP A 675 13.06 -8.34 10.86
N SER A 676 12.73 -8.93 9.72
CA SER A 676 12.30 -10.32 9.58
C SER A 676 12.95 -10.92 8.34
N ARG A 677 13.00 -12.25 8.26
CA ARG A 677 13.37 -12.95 7.03
C ARG A 677 12.12 -13.32 6.26
N ILE A 678 12.08 -12.97 4.99
CA ILE A 678 11.03 -13.37 4.04
C ILE A 678 11.58 -14.46 3.13
N GLU A 679 10.80 -15.50 2.89
CA GLU A 679 11.07 -16.53 1.88
C GLU A 679 10.38 -16.10 0.58
N ALA A 680 11.15 -15.59 -0.39
CA ALA A 680 10.63 -15.29 -1.73
C ALA A 680 10.46 -16.58 -2.54
N THR A 681 11.42 -17.50 -2.40
CA THR A 681 11.33 -18.91 -2.80
C THR A 681 12.12 -19.74 -1.78
N PRO A 682 12.00 -21.08 -1.75
CA PRO A 682 12.82 -21.89 -0.85
C PRO A 682 14.34 -21.83 -1.14
N ARG A 683 14.76 -21.16 -2.22
CA ARG A 683 16.17 -20.87 -2.55
C ARG A 683 16.50 -19.37 -2.58
N ASP A 684 15.57 -18.51 -2.17
CA ASP A 684 15.71 -17.06 -2.18
C ASP A 684 15.04 -16.50 -0.92
N HIS A 685 15.86 -16.18 0.07
CA HIS A 685 15.47 -15.55 1.32
C HIS A 685 16.08 -14.18 1.42
N ARG A 686 15.37 -13.26 2.07
CA ARG A 686 15.86 -11.88 2.22
C ARG A 686 15.52 -11.32 3.57
N TRP A 687 16.37 -10.45 4.07
CA TRP A 687 16.01 -9.60 5.20
C TRP A 687 15.04 -8.52 4.75
N PHE A 688 14.00 -8.28 5.53
CA PHE A 688 12.97 -7.29 5.26
C PHE A 688 12.65 -6.48 6.51
N ALA A 689 12.65 -5.16 6.38
CA ALA A 689 12.08 -4.24 7.34
C ALA A 689 10.97 -3.42 6.70
N SER A 690 9.78 -3.42 7.32
CA SER A 690 8.65 -2.62 6.88
C SER A 690 8.78 -1.16 7.33
N GLU A 691 8.07 -0.28 6.63
CA GLU A 691 8.01 1.15 6.92
C GLU A 691 6.60 1.53 7.41
N PRO A 692 6.33 1.44 8.72
CA PRO A 692 5.05 1.85 9.30
C PRO A 692 4.86 3.37 9.28
N ASP A 693 3.62 3.82 9.49
CA ASP A 693 3.22 5.24 9.52
C ASP A 693 3.39 5.95 10.88
N PHE A 694 4.17 5.35 11.77
CA PHE A 694 4.51 5.88 13.07
C PHE A 694 6.00 5.74 13.34
N VAL A 695 6.47 6.44 14.38
CA VAL A 695 7.89 6.45 14.75
C VAL A 695 8.35 5.06 15.17
N THR A 696 9.32 4.50 14.46
CA THR A 696 10.00 3.24 14.82
C THR A 696 11.50 3.35 14.65
N ASP A 697 12.21 2.47 15.36
CA ASP A 697 13.65 2.32 15.25
C ASP A 697 14.00 0.84 15.23
N GLN A 698 14.32 0.32 14.04
CA GLN A 698 14.46 -1.10 13.75
C GLN A 698 15.91 -1.46 13.43
N TYR A 699 16.44 -2.51 14.05
CA TYR A 699 17.85 -2.90 13.92
C TYR A 699 18.00 -4.35 13.44
N LEU A 700 18.92 -4.56 12.51
CA LEU A 700 19.46 -5.85 12.10
C LEU A 700 20.97 -5.85 12.36
N VAL A 701 21.43 -6.65 13.32
CA VAL A 701 22.79 -6.60 13.87
C VAL A 701 23.55 -7.89 13.55
N SER A 702 24.75 -7.75 12.99
CA SER A 702 25.61 -8.88 12.66
C SER A 702 26.15 -9.58 13.92
N PRO A 703 26.56 -10.85 13.82
CA PRO A 703 27.49 -11.45 14.77
C PRO A 703 28.80 -10.65 14.86
N SER A 704 29.59 -10.94 15.90
CA SER A 704 30.93 -10.34 16.06
C SER A 704 31.89 -10.91 15.03
N MET A 705 32.74 -10.07 14.45
CA MET A 705 33.78 -10.47 13.51
C MET A 705 35.10 -9.78 13.82
N VAL A 706 36.23 -10.44 13.58
CA VAL A 706 37.56 -9.83 13.80
C VAL A 706 38.16 -9.43 12.46
N VAL A 707 38.50 -8.15 12.32
CA VAL A 707 39.15 -7.61 11.11
C VAL A 707 40.62 -8.03 11.10
N ALA A 708 41.11 -8.41 9.92
CA ALA A 708 42.49 -8.79 9.71
C ALA A 708 43.47 -7.68 10.15
N PRO A 709 44.67 -8.05 10.66
CA PRO A 709 45.69 -7.08 11.07
C PRO A 709 46.30 -6.29 9.90
N THR A 710 45.99 -6.66 8.65
CA THR A 710 46.43 -5.99 7.42
C THR A 710 45.33 -6.05 6.38
N GLY A 711 45.32 -5.09 5.44
CA GLY A 711 44.29 -4.98 4.40
C GLY A 711 43.17 -4.01 4.76
N THR A 712 42.23 -3.85 3.85
CA THR A 712 41.12 -2.90 3.96
C THR A 712 39.85 -3.63 4.37
N PHE A 713 39.21 -3.19 5.44
CA PHE A 713 37.92 -3.74 5.84
C PHE A 713 36.82 -3.16 4.94
N SER A 714 36.20 -4.03 4.15
CA SER A 714 35.10 -3.65 3.28
C SER A 714 34.03 -4.75 3.26
N PHE A 715 32.82 -4.40 2.85
CA PHE A 715 31.77 -5.39 2.62
C PHE A 715 30.78 -4.94 1.56
N THR A 716 30.13 -5.91 0.92
CA THR A 716 29.06 -5.68 -0.05
C THR A 716 27.75 -6.26 0.45
N PHE A 717 26.63 -5.71 -0.03
CA PHE A 717 25.30 -6.30 0.16
C PHE A 717 24.40 -5.88 -1.01
N ARG A 718 23.47 -6.75 -1.40
CA ARG A 718 22.39 -6.42 -2.32
C ARG A 718 21.22 -5.86 -1.52
N HIS A 719 20.57 -4.84 -2.06
CA HIS A 719 19.36 -4.30 -1.46
C HIS A 719 18.47 -3.60 -2.49
N ARG A 720 17.22 -3.41 -2.10
CA ARG A 720 16.30 -2.46 -2.73
C ARG A 720 15.46 -1.82 -1.64
N TYR A 721 15.05 -0.59 -1.86
CA TYR A 721 14.30 0.15 -0.86
C TYR A 721 13.41 1.21 -1.50
N ALA A 722 12.31 1.51 -0.82
CA ALA A 722 11.43 2.63 -1.10
C ALA A 722 10.93 3.17 0.24
N PHE A 723 11.34 4.40 0.54
CA PHE A 723 11.04 5.12 1.78
C PHE A 723 10.26 6.40 1.50
N ASP A 724 9.50 6.84 2.50
CA ASP A 724 8.61 7.98 2.44
C ASP A 724 9.35 9.33 2.55
N PHE A 725 8.67 10.36 2.10
CA PHE A 725 9.09 11.75 2.10
C PHE A 725 7.98 12.65 2.66
N VAL A 726 8.30 13.90 2.93
CA VAL A 726 7.33 14.89 3.42
C VAL A 726 6.32 15.19 2.32
N SER A 727 5.03 15.13 2.64
CA SER A 727 3.96 15.55 1.71
C SER A 727 4.25 16.93 1.09
N GLY A 728 4.19 17.01 -0.25
CA GLY A 728 4.48 18.24 -0.99
C GLY A 728 5.97 18.52 -1.24
N SER A 729 6.89 17.61 -0.88
CA SER A 729 8.33 17.76 -1.13
C SER A 729 8.97 16.46 -1.59
N ILE A 730 9.58 16.45 -2.78
CA ILE A 730 10.33 15.29 -3.29
C ILE A 730 11.79 15.24 -2.80
N THR A 731 12.21 16.21 -2.00
CA THR A 731 13.60 16.33 -1.52
C THR A 731 13.74 16.30 0.00
N ALA A 732 12.63 16.31 0.74
CA ALA A 732 12.62 16.24 2.19
C ALA A 732 12.16 14.85 2.61
N PHE A 733 13.10 13.99 3.01
CA PHE A 733 12.82 12.61 3.39
C PHE A 733 12.50 12.51 4.87
N VAL A 734 11.51 11.71 5.23
CA VAL A 734 11.14 11.50 6.65
C VAL A 734 11.72 10.21 7.21
N ASP A 735 11.81 9.21 6.34
CA ASP A 735 12.21 7.86 6.69
C ASP A 735 13.48 7.48 5.91
N GLY A 736 14.24 6.54 6.48
CA GLY A 736 15.39 6.03 5.78
C GLY A 736 16.26 5.08 6.59
N GLY A 737 17.26 4.58 5.89
CA GLY A 737 18.16 3.53 6.36
C GLY A 737 19.60 4.00 6.53
N VAL A 738 20.24 3.64 7.64
CA VAL A 738 21.68 3.85 7.85
C VAL A 738 22.37 2.52 8.17
N VAL A 739 23.66 2.46 7.87
CA VAL A 739 24.56 1.37 8.25
C VAL A 739 25.54 1.91 9.28
N GLU A 740 25.73 1.16 10.36
CA GLU A 740 26.57 1.58 11.48
C GLU A 740 27.50 0.44 11.91
N ILE A 741 28.66 0.81 12.48
CA ILE A 741 29.68 -0.12 12.97
C ILE A 741 29.98 0.12 14.45
N SER A 742 30.24 -0.96 15.18
CA SER A 742 30.62 -0.94 16.59
C SER A 742 31.94 -1.68 16.82
N THR A 743 32.75 -1.20 17.76
CA THR A 743 34.01 -1.83 18.20
C THR A 743 34.00 -2.25 19.68
N ASP A 744 32.86 -2.11 20.37
CA ASP A 744 32.74 -2.33 21.83
C ASP A 744 31.62 -3.32 22.19
N GLY A 745 31.32 -4.23 21.26
CA GLY A 745 30.30 -5.26 21.43
C GLY A 745 28.86 -4.76 21.20
N GLY A 746 28.68 -3.59 20.59
CA GLY A 746 27.38 -3.00 20.30
C GLY A 746 26.87 -2.01 21.35
N GLN A 747 27.74 -1.55 22.27
CA GLN A 747 27.40 -0.52 23.26
C GLN A 747 27.33 0.87 22.61
N THR A 748 28.27 1.16 21.70
CA THR A 748 28.26 2.37 20.88
C THR A 748 28.33 2.04 19.39
N TRP A 749 27.76 2.93 18.57
CA TRP A 749 27.61 2.75 17.13
C TRP A 749 28.04 4.01 16.39
N THR A 750 28.86 3.84 15.36
CA THR A 750 29.35 4.90 14.48
C THR A 750 28.76 4.72 13.09
N ASP A 751 28.20 5.78 12.51
CA ASP A 751 27.73 5.75 11.12
C ASP A 751 28.90 5.57 10.15
N ILE A 752 28.72 4.72 9.14
CA ILE A 752 29.70 4.57 8.06
C ILE A 752 29.83 5.83 7.20
N GLY A 753 28.87 6.76 7.25
CA GLY A 753 28.87 7.99 6.45
C GLY A 753 28.85 7.70 4.94
N LEU A 754 29.65 8.45 4.17
CA LEU A 754 29.67 8.36 2.69
C LEU A 754 30.52 7.20 2.15
N ASN A 755 30.91 6.25 2.99
CA ASN A 755 31.79 5.14 2.60
C ASN A 755 31.09 4.07 1.72
N ALA A 756 29.78 4.20 1.50
CA ALA A 756 29.01 3.30 0.63
C ALA A 756 28.97 3.78 -0.84
N VAL A 757 29.09 2.85 -1.80
CA VAL A 757 28.98 3.10 -3.25
C VAL A 757 28.17 1.99 -3.94
N PRO A 758 27.01 2.32 -4.58
CA PRO A 758 26.20 3.49 -4.30
C PRO A 758 25.87 3.55 -2.80
N GLY A 759 25.69 4.75 -2.26
CA GLY A 759 25.56 4.95 -0.82
C GLY A 759 24.59 6.04 -0.48
N TYR A 760 24.80 6.67 0.68
CA TYR A 760 24.03 7.83 1.05
C TYR A 760 24.22 8.92 -0.02
N GLY A 761 23.11 9.39 -0.59
CA GLY A 761 23.13 10.53 -1.50
C GLY A 761 23.51 11.82 -0.77
N LEU A 762 23.36 12.94 -1.47
CA LEU A 762 23.49 14.26 -0.84
C LEU A 762 22.32 14.60 0.08
N ALA A 763 21.20 13.88 -0.05
CA ALA A 763 20.01 14.06 0.74
C ALA A 763 20.13 13.38 2.12
N GLY A 764 19.43 13.95 3.10
CA GLY A 764 19.34 13.40 4.45
C GLY A 764 17.91 13.47 4.97
N ILE A 765 17.72 12.90 6.15
CA ILE A 765 16.46 12.91 6.86
C ILE A 765 16.16 14.32 7.36
N ALA A 766 14.95 14.80 7.09
CA ALA A 766 14.50 16.12 7.50
C ALA A 766 14.61 16.29 9.03
N THR A 767 14.95 17.48 9.49
CA THR A 767 14.99 17.81 10.93
C THR A 767 13.60 18.14 11.44
N ARG A 768 13.32 17.87 12.73
CA ARG A 768 12.06 18.16 13.42
C ARG A 768 10.87 17.33 12.91
N ASN A 769 11.13 16.11 12.46
CA ASN A 769 10.10 15.17 12.01
C ASN A 769 9.85 14.04 13.02
N GLY A 770 10.68 13.92 14.07
CA GLY A 770 10.56 12.88 15.08
C GLY A 770 11.23 11.55 14.70
N SER A 771 11.87 11.47 13.54
CA SER A 771 12.68 10.31 13.16
C SER A 771 13.87 10.15 14.11
N PRO A 772 14.16 8.92 14.59
CA PRO A 772 15.35 8.63 15.42
C PRO A 772 16.70 8.94 14.77
N ILE A 773 16.72 9.23 13.47
CA ILE A 773 17.91 9.58 12.68
C ILE A 773 17.79 10.94 11.98
N GLU A 774 16.93 11.83 12.48
CA GLU A 774 16.74 13.17 11.89
C GLU A 774 18.06 13.95 11.68
N GLY A 775 18.16 14.66 10.56
CA GLY A 775 19.34 15.43 10.17
C GLY A 775 20.53 14.61 9.65
N ARG A 776 20.47 13.28 9.67
CA ARG A 776 21.54 12.41 9.15
C ARG A 776 21.39 12.17 7.65
N ARG A 777 22.53 11.94 6.98
CA ARG A 777 22.52 11.32 5.65
C ARG A 777 22.17 9.84 5.79
N ALA A 778 21.42 9.33 4.83
CA ALA A 778 20.89 7.96 4.86
C ALA A 778 20.58 7.48 3.43
N PHE A 779 20.29 6.19 3.30
CA PHE A 779 19.50 5.69 2.19
C PHE A 779 18.07 6.22 2.34
N VAL A 780 17.62 6.99 1.36
CA VAL A 780 16.34 7.71 1.37
C VAL A 780 15.68 7.63 0.01
N GLY A 781 14.37 7.85 -0.05
CA GLY A 781 13.60 7.76 -1.30
C GLY A 781 13.64 6.33 -1.85
N THR A 782 13.98 6.17 -3.13
CA THR A 782 14.00 4.86 -3.78
C THR A 782 15.39 4.46 -4.25
N SER A 783 15.69 3.16 -4.24
CA SER A 783 16.91 2.64 -4.87
C SER A 783 16.88 2.88 -6.39
N PRO A 784 18.05 3.07 -7.05
CA PRO A 784 18.12 3.24 -8.51
C PRO A 784 17.34 2.16 -9.28
N GLY A 785 16.47 2.60 -10.20
CA GLY A 785 15.65 1.70 -11.03
C GLY A 785 14.40 1.14 -10.36
N PHE A 786 14.13 1.51 -9.11
CA PHE A 786 12.91 1.08 -8.42
C PHE A 786 11.65 1.60 -9.13
N ARG A 787 10.67 0.71 -9.32
CA ARG A 787 9.41 0.97 -10.01
C ARG A 787 8.27 1.06 -9.00
N LEU A 788 7.82 2.28 -8.70
CA LEU A 788 6.70 2.52 -7.78
C LEU A 788 5.36 2.03 -8.32
N ASP A 789 5.23 1.91 -9.64
CA ASP A 789 4.05 1.41 -10.33
C ASP A 789 4.01 -0.12 -10.37
N LEU A 790 5.17 -0.80 -10.26
CA LEU A 790 5.26 -2.27 -10.22
C LEU A 790 6.43 -2.73 -9.32
N PRO A 791 6.32 -2.57 -7.98
CA PRO A 791 7.41 -2.82 -7.04
C PRO A 791 8.11 -4.18 -7.18
N SER A 792 7.38 -5.26 -7.50
CA SER A 792 7.96 -6.60 -7.64
C SER A 792 9.05 -6.67 -8.72
N SER A 793 8.93 -5.86 -9.78
CA SER A 793 9.86 -5.78 -10.91
C SER A 793 11.10 -4.92 -10.63
N SER A 794 11.17 -4.29 -9.45
CA SER A 794 12.28 -3.42 -9.07
C SER A 794 13.57 -4.21 -8.88
N PRO A 795 14.68 -3.80 -9.52
CA PRO A 795 15.95 -4.48 -9.41
C PRO A 795 16.58 -4.27 -8.02
N PHE A 796 17.39 -5.24 -7.60
CA PHE A 796 18.34 -5.04 -6.52
C PHE A 796 19.55 -4.25 -7.04
N ILE A 797 20.09 -3.38 -6.19
CA ILE A 797 21.41 -2.79 -6.37
C ILE A 797 22.41 -3.45 -5.42
N THR A 798 23.69 -3.45 -5.76
CA THR A 798 24.76 -3.88 -4.85
C THR A 798 25.50 -2.67 -4.34
N SER A 799 25.53 -2.47 -3.02
CA SER A 799 26.28 -1.41 -2.36
C SER A 799 27.58 -1.97 -1.77
N THR A 800 28.70 -1.27 -2.00
CA THR A 800 30.02 -1.60 -1.46
C THR A 800 30.40 -0.56 -0.41
N ILE A 801 30.74 -1.01 0.80
CA ILE A 801 31.20 -0.16 1.91
C ILE A 801 32.69 -0.40 2.12
N ASP A 802 33.50 0.64 1.95
CA ASP A 802 34.94 0.61 2.21
C ASP A 802 35.28 1.44 3.46
N LEU A 803 35.70 0.79 4.54
CA LEU A 803 36.05 1.42 5.82
C LEU A 803 37.54 1.56 6.05
N GLY A 804 38.37 1.33 5.02
CA GLY A 804 39.80 1.53 5.09
C GLY A 804 40.49 0.59 6.09
N THR A 805 41.53 1.12 6.74
CA THR A 805 42.42 0.37 7.64
C THR A 805 42.14 0.62 9.13
N ASP A 806 41.17 1.48 9.46
CA ASP A 806 40.95 1.97 10.84
C ASP A 806 40.49 0.87 11.81
N TYR A 807 39.99 -0.24 11.27
CA TYR A 807 39.46 -1.36 12.03
C TYR A 807 40.40 -2.57 12.12
N GLN A 808 41.61 -2.51 11.53
CA GLN A 808 42.56 -3.63 11.54
C GLN A 808 42.79 -4.18 12.96
N GLY A 809 42.66 -5.50 13.12
CA GLY A 809 42.84 -6.21 14.39
C GLY A 809 41.74 -6.00 15.43
N LYS A 810 40.68 -5.22 15.14
CA LYS A 810 39.57 -4.99 16.06
C LYS A 810 38.46 -6.02 15.87
N SER A 811 37.77 -6.33 16.97
CA SER A 811 36.47 -7.00 16.91
C SER A 811 35.41 -5.96 16.57
N VAL A 812 34.59 -6.23 15.55
CA VAL A 812 33.56 -5.33 15.04
C VAL A 812 32.20 -6.02 14.93
N ARG A 813 31.14 -5.22 14.96
CA ARG A 813 29.78 -5.59 14.53
C ARG A 813 29.25 -4.53 13.58
N VAL A 814 28.47 -4.95 12.60
CA VAL A 814 27.75 -4.07 11.66
C VAL A 814 26.26 -4.15 11.96
N ARG A 815 25.54 -3.04 11.85
CA ARG A 815 24.08 -3.05 11.88
C ARG A 815 23.47 -2.24 10.75
N PHE A 816 22.34 -2.74 10.25
CA PHE A 816 21.41 -1.98 9.41
C PHE A 816 20.31 -1.45 10.30
N ARG A 817 20.05 -0.14 10.21
CA ARG A 817 19.06 0.56 11.01
C ARG A 817 18.06 1.24 10.09
N LEU A 818 16.79 0.88 10.20
CA LEU A 818 15.67 1.58 9.57
C LEU A 818 14.96 2.40 10.63
N ALA A 819 14.76 3.68 10.37
CA ALA A 819 14.04 4.57 11.25
C ALA A 819 12.93 5.29 10.50
N THR A 820 11.75 5.30 11.11
CA THR A 820 10.54 5.92 10.57
C THR A 820 10.06 7.06 11.44
N ALA A 821 9.26 7.96 10.89
CA ALA A 821 8.68 9.12 11.55
C ALA A 821 7.15 9.07 11.54
N ALA A 822 6.50 10.14 11.99
CA ALA A 822 5.09 10.42 11.67
C ALA A 822 5.03 11.56 10.63
N GLY A 823 3.97 11.63 9.81
CA GLY A 823 3.79 12.73 8.84
C GLY A 823 4.25 12.41 7.42
N HIS A 824 3.58 11.45 6.82
CA HIS A 824 3.91 10.79 5.55
C HIS A 824 3.28 11.44 4.32
N SER A 825 3.89 11.29 3.14
CA SER A 825 3.33 11.80 1.87
C SER A 825 2.19 10.96 1.30
N GLY A 826 2.01 9.73 1.82
CA GLY A 826 1.09 8.75 1.24
C GLY A 826 1.66 8.04 0.00
N ALA A 827 2.96 8.20 -0.25
CA ALA A 827 3.73 7.42 -1.22
C ALA A 827 3.83 5.94 -0.82
N PRO A 828 4.08 5.03 -1.77
CA PRO A 828 4.15 3.60 -1.52
C PRO A 828 5.36 3.23 -0.68
N ARG A 829 5.16 2.31 0.26
CA ARG A 829 6.12 1.96 1.29
C ARG A 829 6.46 0.49 1.21
N LEU A 830 7.51 0.15 0.48
CA LEU A 830 8.06 -1.20 0.58
C LEU A 830 8.81 -1.33 1.91
N GLY A 831 9.58 -0.31 2.29
CA GLY A 831 10.61 -0.42 3.32
C GLY A 831 11.95 -0.84 2.71
N TRP A 832 12.66 -1.76 3.36
CA TRP A 832 14.03 -2.15 2.98
C TRP A 832 14.18 -3.67 2.89
N GLU A 833 14.61 -4.17 1.73
CA GLU A 833 15.06 -5.55 1.54
C GLU A 833 16.59 -5.63 1.41
N ILE A 834 17.23 -6.59 2.09
CA ILE A 834 18.68 -6.83 2.07
C ILE A 834 18.98 -8.32 1.83
N ASP A 835 20.00 -8.57 1.01
CA ASP A 835 20.41 -9.90 0.57
C ASP A 835 21.93 -9.92 0.21
N ASP A 836 22.51 -11.10 -0.02
CA ASP A 836 23.88 -11.32 -0.53
C ASP A 836 24.97 -10.47 0.16
N LEU A 837 25.12 -10.61 1.48
CA LEU A 837 26.14 -9.91 2.26
C LEU A 837 27.50 -10.60 2.16
N ALA A 838 28.57 -9.85 1.91
CA ALA A 838 29.93 -10.41 1.83
C ALA A 838 30.96 -9.49 2.48
N PHE A 839 31.68 -10.00 3.48
CA PHE A 839 32.70 -9.26 4.23
C PHE A 839 34.10 -9.64 3.78
N SER A 840 34.95 -8.64 3.55
CA SER A 840 36.36 -8.82 3.17
C SER A 840 37.29 -8.50 4.34
N SER A 841 38.50 -9.07 4.32
CA SER A 841 39.54 -8.80 5.31
C SER A 841 39.10 -9.03 6.76
N ILE A 842 38.32 -10.08 6.99
CA ILE A 842 38.06 -10.64 8.33
C ILE A 842 38.84 -11.95 8.51
N VAL A 843 39.24 -12.22 9.75
CA VAL A 843 39.97 -13.45 10.11
C VAL A 843 39.07 -14.48 10.79
N THR A 844 37.82 -14.13 11.09
CA THR A 844 36.76 -15.01 11.58
C THR A 844 35.78 -15.37 10.47
N LEU A 845 35.05 -16.47 10.61
CA LEU A 845 33.93 -16.85 9.74
C LEU A 845 32.64 -16.83 10.56
N PRO A 846 31.87 -15.72 10.60
CA PRO A 846 30.81 -15.57 11.59
C PRO A 846 29.41 -16.05 11.14
N PHE A 847 29.23 -16.36 9.85
CA PHE A 847 27.92 -16.70 9.27
C PHE A 847 27.75 -18.20 9.03
N PHE A 848 26.49 -18.61 8.84
CA PHE A 848 26.17 -19.96 8.43
C PHE A 848 26.74 -20.24 7.03
N GLY A 849 27.23 -21.46 6.83
CA GLY A 849 27.61 -21.96 5.53
C GLY A 849 26.71 -23.13 5.14
N ILE A 850 26.17 -23.07 3.92
CA ILE A 850 25.47 -24.20 3.31
C ILE A 850 26.53 -25.08 2.63
N THR A 851 26.64 -26.33 3.08
CA THR A 851 27.58 -27.30 2.54
C THR A 851 26.87 -28.61 2.17
N PRO A 852 27.41 -29.45 1.27
CA PRO A 852 26.82 -30.75 0.98
C PRO A 852 26.78 -31.65 2.22
N ASN A 853 25.63 -32.28 2.50
CA ASN A 853 25.58 -33.36 3.49
C ASN A 853 26.34 -34.58 2.94
N ARG A 854 27.13 -35.24 3.80
CA ARG A 854 27.97 -36.40 3.46
C ARG A 854 27.44 -37.75 3.93
N GLY A 855 26.19 -37.81 4.41
CA GLY A 855 25.51 -39.05 4.79
C GLY A 855 26.08 -39.75 6.03
N MET A 856 26.64 -39.00 6.98
CA MET A 856 27.20 -39.55 8.22
C MET A 856 26.14 -39.66 9.31
N CYS A 857 25.98 -40.81 9.95
CA CYS A 857 25.01 -40.95 11.05
C CYS A 857 25.67 -40.61 12.41
N GLY A 858 25.27 -39.49 13.04
CA GLY A 858 25.71 -39.08 14.39
C GLY A 858 27.04 -38.32 14.45
N MET A 859 27.39 -37.82 15.66
CA MET A 859 28.62 -37.05 15.88
C MET A 859 29.84 -37.97 16.06
N SER A 860 30.83 -37.83 15.19
CA SER A 860 32.11 -38.50 15.33
C SER A 860 33.11 -37.69 16.17
N PRO A 861 33.81 -38.32 17.13
CA PRO A 861 34.86 -37.63 17.88
C PRO A 861 36.01 -37.20 16.96
N THR A 862 36.63 -36.07 17.29
CA THR A 862 37.81 -35.56 16.58
C THR A 862 38.98 -35.35 17.54
N ALA A 863 40.20 -35.42 16.99
CA ALA A 863 41.41 -34.98 17.68
C ALA A 863 42.17 -34.02 16.78
N THR A 864 42.47 -32.83 17.31
CA THR A 864 43.21 -31.78 16.61
C THR A 864 44.65 -31.73 17.10
N SER A 865 45.61 -31.70 16.18
CA SER A 865 47.03 -31.48 16.47
C SER A 865 47.54 -30.28 15.70
N LEU A 866 48.51 -29.55 16.25
CA LEU A 866 49.05 -28.33 15.63
C LEU A 866 50.56 -28.47 15.42
N ARG A 867 51.02 -28.06 14.24
CA ARG A 867 52.44 -27.85 13.93
C ARG A 867 52.68 -26.45 13.36
N SER A 868 53.88 -25.93 13.57
CA SER A 868 54.37 -24.70 12.92
C SER A 868 55.48 -25.05 11.93
N SER A 869 55.60 -24.29 10.84
CA SER A 869 56.71 -24.40 9.88
C SER A 869 58.07 -24.08 10.52
N VAL A 870 58.08 -23.34 11.63
CA VAL A 870 59.28 -22.90 12.36
C VAL A 870 59.06 -22.90 13.86
N SER A 871 60.12 -23.15 14.64
CA SER A 871 60.14 -22.93 16.10
C SER A 871 60.63 -21.52 16.48
N SER A 872 61.34 -20.85 15.57
CA SER A 872 61.70 -19.44 15.70
C SER A 872 61.77 -18.76 14.33
N ALA A 873 61.34 -17.50 14.26
CA ALA A 873 61.36 -16.68 13.04
C ALA A 873 61.81 -15.25 13.34
N ARG A 874 62.23 -14.51 12.32
CA ARG A 874 62.42 -13.06 12.43
C ARG A 874 61.08 -12.36 12.25
N LEU A 875 60.92 -11.20 12.88
CA LEU A 875 59.76 -10.33 12.67
C LEU A 875 59.47 -10.17 11.16
N GLY A 876 58.21 -10.37 10.76
CA GLY A 876 57.74 -10.28 9.38
C GLY A 876 58.00 -11.51 8.51
N SER A 877 58.70 -12.53 9.01
CA SER A 877 58.83 -13.80 8.28
C SER A 877 57.52 -14.60 8.34
N PRO A 878 57.13 -15.28 7.25
CA PRO A 878 55.92 -16.09 7.24
C PRO A 878 56.06 -17.30 8.18
N VAL A 879 55.08 -17.46 9.06
CA VAL A 879 54.89 -18.62 9.93
C VAL A 879 53.62 -19.33 9.47
N THR A 880 53.76 -20.58 9.04
CA THR A 880 52.62 -21.41 8.62
C THR A 880 52.26 -22.36 9.75
N LEU A 881 51.06 -22.19 10.27
CA LEU A 881 50.43 -23.07 11.24
C LEU A 881 49.59 -24.09 10.48
N THR A 882 49.81 -25.37 10.74
CA THR A 882 49.01 -26.45 10.15
C THR A 882 48.36 -27.24 11.26
N ALA A 883 47.04 -27.19 11.32
CA ALA A 883 46.25 -28.07 12.16
C ALA A 883 45.88 -29.34 11.38
N SER A 884 46.09 -30.50 11.99
CA SER A 884 45.58 -31.78 11.47
C SER A 884 44.44 -32.23 12.36
N VAL A 885 43.25 -32.38 11.77
CA VAL A 885 42.03 -32.85 12.42
C VAL A 885 41.81 -34.30 12.00
N THR A 886 41.98 -35.21 12.96
CA THR A 886 41.76 -36.65 12.75
C THR A 886 40.41 -37.07 13.31
N SER A 887 39.73 -37.95 12.58
CA SER A 887 38.49 -38.61 12.99
C SER A 887 38.39 -39.98 12.29
N ASN A 888 37.36 -40.76 12.58
CA ASN A 888 37.09 -42.03 11.89
C ASN A 888 36.57 -41.83 10.44
N ALA A 889 36.26 -40.60 10.06
CA ALA A 889 35.88 -40.16 8.73
C ALA A 889 36.64 -38.87 8.37
N SER A 890 36.56 -38.44 7.10
CA SER A 890 37.19 -37.20 6.65
C SER A 890 36.48 -36.00 7.28
N ALA A 891 37.07 -35.43 8.34
CA ALA A 891 36.55 -34.25 9.02
C ALA A 891 36.43 -33.05 8.06
N PHE A 892 35.35 -32.29 8.22
CA PHE A 892 35.09 -31.01 7.57
C PHE A 892 34.59 -30.01 8.62
N GLY A 893 34.70 -28.71 8.33
CA GLY A 893 34.35 -27.62 9.24
C GLY A 893 35.47 -26.57 9.26
N THR A 894 35.60 -25.83 10.36
CA THR A 894 36.60 -24.78 10.53
C THR A 894 37.54 -25.05 11.70
N VAL A 895 38.77 -24.61 11.54
CA VAL A 895 39.76 -24.53 12.62
C VAL A 895 40.09 -23.08 12.88
N ASP A 896 39.90 -22.68 14.12
CA ASP A 896 40.35 -21.41 14.67
C ASP A 896 41.77 -21.57 15.23
N PHE A 897 42.68 -20.73 14.78
CA PHE A 897 44.05 -20.66 15.28
C PHE A 897 44.15 -19.52 16.29
N TYR A 898 44.79 -19.80 17.43
CA TYR A 898 44.94 -18.85 18.53
C TYR A 898 46.40 -18.56 18.84
N ASP A 899 46.67 -17.33 19.23
CA ASP A 899 47.89 -16.86 19.88
C ASP A 899 47.55 -16.28 21.26
N ASN A 900 48.00 -16.94 22.33
CA ASN A 900 47.68 -16.58 23.71
C ASN A 900 46.16 -16.34 23.92
N ASP A 901 45.35 -17.28 23.42
CA ASP A 901 43.87 -17.26 23.38
C ASP A 901 43.21 -16.18 22.51
N THR A 902 43.98 -15.36 21.78
CA THR A 902 43.44 -14.44 20.77
C THR A 902 43.40 -15.13 19.41
N ILE A 903 42.26 -15.07 18.70
CA ILE A 903 42.16 -15.68 17.36
C ILE A 903 43.04 -14.91 16.35
N VAL A 904 43.84 -15.65 15.58
CA VAL A 904 44.70 -15.11 14.51
C VAL A 904 44.20 -15.47 13.11
N GLY A 905 43.30 -16.45 13.01
CA GLY A 905 42.63 -16.82 11.76
C GLY A 905 41.79 -18.08 11.88
N SER A 906 40.69 -18.10 11.15
CA SER A 906 39.82 -19.26 10.94
C SER A 906 40.04 -19.79 9.53
N VAL A 907 40.29 -21.09 9.38
CA VAL A 907 40.50 -21.73 8.08
C VAL A 907 39.64 -22.98 7.99
N ARG A 908 38.97 -23.18 6.85
CA ARG A 908 38.23 -24.41 6.58
C ARG A 908 39.17 -25.62 6.51
N VAL A 909 38.72 -26.74 7.05
CA VAL A 909 39.40 -28.02 6.94
C VAL A 909 39.24 -28.53 5.50
N ASP A 910 40.36 -28.75 4.83
CA ASP A 910 40.44 -29.47 3.56
C ASP A 910 41.25 -30.75 3.78
N SER A 911 40.66 -31.89 3.43
CA SER A 911 41.31 -33.20 3.51
C SER A 911 41.95 -33.49 4.88
N GLY A 912 41.26 -33.10 5.96
CA GLY A 912 41.71 -33.29 7.35
C GLY A 912 42.77 -32.30 7.84
N GLN A 913 43.12 -31.27 7.06
CA GLN A 913 44.06 -30.23 7.46
C GLN A 913 43.48 -28.82 7.28
N ALA A 914 43.88 -27.92 8.15
CA ALA A 914 43.69 -26.48 7.99
C ALA A 914 45.05 -25.81 8.09
N ALA A 915 45.38 -24.90 7.18
CA ALA A 915 46.67 -24.22 7.17
C ALA A 915 46.49 -22.70 7.15
N LEU A 916 46.98 -22.03 8.19
CA LEU A 916 47.00 -20.57 8.30
C LEU A 916 48.45 -20.08 8.17
N THR A 917 48.71 -19.16 7.24
CA THR A 917 50.00 -18.46 7.17
C THR A 917 49.85 -17.05 7.70
N THR A 918 50.65 -16.69 8.70
CA THR A 918 50.70 -15.36 9.30
C THR A 918 52.10 -14.77 9.26
N THR A 919 52.20 -13.45 9.07
CA THR A 919 53.46 -12.68 9.08
C THR A 919 53.48 -11.64 10.21
N THR A 920 52.41 -11.59 11.02
CA THR A 920 52.09 -10.45 11.90
C THR A 920 52.32 -10.72 13.39
N LEU A 921 52.87 -11.88 13.75
CA LEU A 921 53.22 -12.19 15.14
C LEU A 921 54.26 -11.19 15.65
N ALA A 922 53.98 -10.57 16.80
CA ALA A 922 54.83 -9.57 17.43
C ALA A 922 56.17 -10.16 17.91
N PRO A 923 57.22 -9.37 18.19
CA PRO A 923 58.44 -9.89 18.82
C PRO A 923 58.14 -10.46 20.22
N GLY A 924 58.54 -11.70 20.47
CA GLY A 924 58.27 -12.38 21.75
C GLY A 924 58.08 -13.88 21.62
N THR A 925 57.70 -14.53 22.73
CA THR A 925 57.32 -15.93 22.77
C THR A 925 55.80 -16.04 22.65
N HIS A 926 55.33 -16.79 21.66
CA HIS A 926 53.91 -17.03 21.40
C HIS A 926 53.50 -18.43 21.83
N THR A 927 52.33 -18.54 22.46
CA THR A 927 51.69 -19.82 22.81
C THR A 927 50.55 -20.07 21.82
N LEU A 928 50.80 -20.92 20.83
CA LEU A 928 49.90 -21.14 19.71
C LEU A 928 49.09 -22.42 19.88
N SER A 929 47.78 -22.36 19.62
CA SER A 929 46.89 -23.53 19.65
C SER A 929 45.88 -23.48 18.50
N ALA A 930 45.26 -24.61 18.18
CA ALA A 930 44.23 -24.71 17.15
C ALA A 930 42.99 -25.41 17.73
N ALA A 931 41.81 -24.85 17.52
CA ALA A 931 40.54 -25.46 17.90
C ALA A 931 39.70 -25.74 16.66
N PHE A 932 39.36 -26.99 16.43
CA PHE A 932 38.34 -27.38 15.48
C PHE A 932 36.95 -27.10 16.10
N ALA A 933 36.16 -26.26 15.44
CA ALA A 933 34.87 -25.77 15.94
C ALA A 933 33.81 -26.88 16.05
N GLY A 934 34.00 -27.99 15.34
CA GLY A 934 32.98 -29.02 15.16
C GLY A 934 32.13 -28.76 13.92
N SER A 935 31.15 -29.64 13.71
CA SER A 935 30.05 -29.52 12.74
C SER A 935 28.89 -30.41 13.20
N THR A 936 27.80 -30.46 12.44
CA THR A 936 26.71 -31.43 12.67
C THR A 936 27.20 -32.88 12.84
N ASN A 937 28.30 -33.25 12.17
CA ASN A 937 28.81 -34.62 12.10
C ASN A 937 30.09 -34.87 12.91
N PHE A 938 30.70 -33.83 13.46
CA PHE A 938 32.01 -33.94 14.11
C PHE A 938 32.05 -33.12 15.40
N SER A 939 32.43 -33.76 16.51
CA SER A 939 32.61 -33.05 17.78
C SER A 939 33.78 -32.07 17.70
N ALA A 940 33.67 -30.92 18.38
CA ALA A 940 34.75 -29.97 18.54
C ALA A 940 35.97 -30.59 19.25
N SER A 941 37.18 -30.14 18.93
CA SER A 941 38.41 -30.54 19.62
C SER A 941 39.48 -29.46 19.58
N ARG A 942 40.42 -29.48 20.54
CA ARG A 942 41.51 -28.49 20.64
C ARG A 942 42.87 -29.17 20.70
N SER A 943 43.86 -28.61 20.02
CA SER A 943 45.24 -29.05 20.09
C SER A 943 45.89 -28.68 21.42
N SER A 944 46.93 -29.41 21.80
CA SER A 944 47.92 -28.89 22.74
C SER A 944 48.58 -27.63 22.18
N ALA A 945 49.03 -26.73 23.06
CA ALA A 945 49.72 -25.52 22.64
C ALA A 945 51.18 -25.81 22.27
N ILE A 946 51.69 -25.09 21.27
CA ILE A 946 53.10 -25.09 20.85
C ILE A 946 53.71 -23.70 21.01
N SER A 947 55.03 -23.62 21.17
CA SER A 947 55.73 -22.34 21.33
C SER A 947 56.49 -21.94 20.07
N VAL A 948 56.34 -20.69 19.64
CA VAL A 948 57.11 -20.09 18.54
C VAL A 948 57.71 -18.76 19.02
N VAL A 949 59.01 -18.55 18.78
CA VAL A 949 59.72 -17.33 19.18
C VAL A 949 59.95 -16.41 17.99
N ILE A 950 59.46 -15.17 18.07
CA ILE A 950 59.70 -14.12 17.07
C ILE A 950 60.82 -13.19 17.53
N GLN A 951 61.89 -13.13 16.76
CA GLN A 951 63.08 -12.34 17.05
C GLN A 951 63.00 -10.95 16.40
N ASN A 952 63.36 -9.92 17.16
CA ASN A 952 63.62 -8.59 16.61
C ASN A 952 64.75 -8.64 15.57
N SER A 953 64.60 -7.93 14.46
CA SER A 953 65.70 -7.75 13.51
C SER A 953 66.84 -6.99 14.19
N ARG A 954 67.94 -7.68 14.53
CA ARG A 954 69.15 -6.99 15.02
C ARG A 954 69.65 -6.04 13.94
N ARG A 955 69.69 -4.72 14.22
CA ARG A 955 70.59 -3.82 13.49
C ARG A 955 72.01 -4.36 13.69
N ARG A 956 72.70 -4.69 12.59
CA ARG A 956 74.16 -4.82 12.63
C ARG A 956 74.69 -3.47 13.13
N ALA A 957 75.24 -3.43 14.34
CA ALA A 957 76.16 -2.37 14.71
C ALA A 957 77.36 -2.48 13.77
N ALA A 958 77.52 -1.52 12.86
CA ALA A 958 78.75 -1.36 12.09
C ALA A 958 79.82 -0.85 13.07
N GLY A 959 80.83 -1.68 13.34
CA GLY A 959 82.06 -1.23 13.98
C GLY A 959 82.99 -0.68 12.91
N HIS A 960 83.17 0.64 12.87
CA HIS A 960 84.42 1.33 13.19
C HIS A 960 84.23 2.84 13.12
#